data_AF-A0A550JAJ4-F1
#
_entry.id   AF-A0A550JAJ4-F1
#
_cell.length_a   1.000
_cell.length_b   1.000
_cell.length_c   1.000
_cell.angle_alpha   90.00
_cell.angle_beta   90.00
_cell.angle_gamma   90.00
#
_symmetry.space_group_name_H-M   'P 1'
#
loop_
_entity.id
_entity.type
_entity.pdbx_description
1 polymer ?
#
loop_
_entity_poly.entity_id
_entity_poly.type
_entity_poly.pdbx_seq_one_letter_code
_entity_poly.pdbx_strand_id
1 'polypeptide(L)'
;MTPSFLMNFRPPVPCCRRFSASFREVSVRLLLLLILLFGACAPQSRPPHSPPPQVFANLEIHQDTEWCGSVVIDGSVKVFKGATLRIQPGTDIAFVRRDDDRDGLGDGVLIVEGRLLAEGTSAAPIRFRSAAAAPQPGDWLEIRVDFSRETVLRHCEIAHSAYTLHAHFTKGRVEDCVIRHNIDGSRLGQARFVFAHNLIEHNEGKGINFRNSTVEITRNIIRHNGSGIFLFENDRALDIRHNNFYGNLENFRLGDFYTGDVHLPDNWWGTADPEEAAQTIYDRKQDPAIGTVTLVPAPAWIEGTGPRDALIFKETWTLETGGFVDAPVVQDGDELYVGGWDGTLYALDSRGNLRWRQDLGEVIDGGAALDGENVYVQTWGRQVVALDRDHGQVRWRFDYPPSTADDHRQGGLTRVGDLLLVPAWNGALYALAAKSGELRWVREIGRPLRCAPAVAGERLYVASGDGTLAAVGLDGTLLWRVNHGSPLLATPALAEGGPLVVERAGRLSAYDADGHLRWRRELGEPCYYAAPLVADGAVYLATAGGTLWKLNAVTGTVIWRRAGLGPVYATPTLHDGRLLVGDNDGVLHLIGVDSGEEVANWTVGGAIQSPPLVVGDQVIFGARDGRVHGVRLERAEATVGR
;
A
#
# COMPACT_ATOMS: atom_id res chain seq x y z
N MET A 1 58.54 -31.46 -5.35
CA MET A 1 59.24 -32.08 -6.49
C MET A 1 58.60 -31.55 -7.77
N THR A 2 59.34 -30.68 -8.46
CA THR A 2 59.18 -30.17 -9.84
C THR A 2 59.53 -31.27 -10.87
N PRO A 3 59.34 -31.16 -12.22
CA PRO A 3 59.57 -29.98 -13.12
C PRO A 3 58.52 -29.78 -14.25
N SER A 4 58.29 -28.61 -14.88
CA SER A 4 59.09 -27.70 -15.75
C SER A 4 59.56 -28.31 -17.08
N PHE A 5 59.20 -27.71 -18.25
CA PHE A 5 60.13 -27.31 -19.32
C PHE A 5 59.49 -26.45 -20.44
N LEU A 6 60.26 -25.44 -20.89
CA LEU A 6 60.05 -24.46 -21.97
C LEU A 6 60.61 -24.96 -23.33
N MET A 7 60.14 -24.44 -24.48
CA MET A 7 60.89 -23.49 -25.37
C MET A 7 60.35 -23.38 -26.83
N ASN A 8 60.46 -22.13 -27.33
CA ASN A 8 60.18 -21.53 -28.65
C ASN A 8 60.89 -22.16 -29.88
N PHE A 9 60.42 -21.84 -31.10
CA PHE A 9 61.19 -21.11 -32.16
C PHE A 9 60.31 -20.65 -33.35
N ARG A 10 60.64 -19.47 -33.91
CA ARG A 10 60.14 -18.71 -35.10
C ARG A 10 61.20 -18.81 -36.25
N PRO A 11 61.17 -18.06 -37.41
CA PRO A 11 60.16 -17.50 -38.34
C PRO A 11 60.54 -17.79 -39.85
N PRO A 12 60.13 -17.03 -40.92
CA PRO A 12 60.76 -15.74 -41.31
C PRO A 12 59.83 -14.68 -42.03
N VAL A 13 60.41 -13.52 -42.40
CA VAL A 13 59.81 -12.28 -42.99
C VAL A 13 60.49 -11.93 -44.32
N PRO A 14 59.93 -11.06 -45.21
CA PRO A 14 60.74 -9.91 -45.70
C PRO A 14 60.02 -8.54 -45.96
N CYS A 15 60.74 -7.45 -45.67
CA CYS A 15 60.94 -6.08 -46.28
C CYS A 15 59.92 -5.48 -47.31
N CYS A 16 59.69 -4.16 -47.52
CA CYS A 16 60.49 -2.91 -47.35
C CYS A 16 59.66 -1.63 -47.75
N ARG A 17 59.86 -0.44 -47.12
CA ARG A 17 60.22 0.89 -47.74
C ARG A 17 59.96 2.14 -46.83
N ARG A 18 60.82 3.15 -47.01
CA ARG A 18 61.08 4.40 -46.25
C ARG A 18 60.37 5.65 -46.81
N PHE A 19 60.14 6.70 -46.00
CA PHE A 19 60.90 7.99 -45.94
C PHE A 19 60.18 9.09 -45.12
N SER A 20 60.98 9.97 -44.49
CA SER A 20 60.62 11.21 -43.76
C SER A 20 61.00 12.47 -44.56
N ALA A 21 60.26 13.58 -44.46
CA ALA A 21 60.80 14.95 -44.55
C ALA A 21 59.76 16.04 -44.15
N SER A 22 60.29 17.13 -43.59
CA SER A 22 59.70 18.37 -43.05
C SER A 22 59.21 19.41 -44.08
N PHE A 23 58.33 20.36 -43.70
CA PHE A 23 58.51 21.85 -43.76
C PHE A 23 57.17 22.65 -43.63
N ARG A 24 57.20 23.69 -42.78
CA ARG A 24 56.57 25.05 -42.81
C ARG A 24 55.05 25.32 -42.83
N GLU A 25 54.75 26.42 -42.13
CA GLU A 25 53.49 27.16 -41.88
C GLU A 25 52.81 27.73 -43.14
N VAL A 26 51.47 27.92 -43.08
CA VAL A 26 50.71 29.20 -43.20
C VAL A 26 49.22 28.96 -43.55
N SER A 27 48.35 29.49 -42.68
CA SER A 27 46.99 30.08 -42.82
C SER A 27 45.81 29.44 -43.59
N VAL A 28 44.75 29.21 -42.80
CA VAL A 28 43.30 29.56 -42.96
C VAL A 28 42.49 28.96 -44.13
N ARG A 29 41.55 28.06 -43.81
CA ARG A 29 40.08 28.21 -44.06
C ARG A 29 39.25 27.02 -43.50
N LEU A 30 38.03 27.39 -43.06
CA LEU A 30 36.85 26.61 -42.64
C LEU A 30 36.68 25.20 -43.26
N LEU A 31 36.25 24.21 -42.47
CA LEU A 31 34.87 23.67 -42.38
C LEU A 31 34.80 22.22 -41.80
N LEU A 32 33.96 22.03 -40.77
CA LEU A 32 33.14 20.86 -40.38
C LEU A 32 33.73 19.45 -40.07
N LEU A 33 33.55 19.08 -38.78
CA LEU A 33 32.88 17.88 -38.23
C LEU A 33 33.62 16.52 -38.05
N LEU A 34 33.43 15.98 -36.83
CA LEU A 34 33.60 14.59 -36.31
C LEU A 34 35.05 14.04 -36.11
N ILE A 35 35.42 13.33 -35.03
CA ILE A 35 34.83 13.01 -33.71
C ILE A 35 35.95 12.33 -32.87
N LEU A 36 35.82 12.39 -31.54
CA LEU A 36 36.45 11.57 -30.48
C LEU A 36 37.95 11.75 -30.15
N LEU A 37 38.22 12.19 -28.92
CA LEU A 37 38.91 11.36 -27.92
C LEU A 37 38.68 11.86 -26.49
N PHE A 38 38.62 10.88 -25.60
CA PHE A 38 38.22 10.87 -24.19
C PHE A 38 38.99 11.82 -23.26
N GLY A 39 38.29 12.32 -22.24
CA GLY A 39 38.85 12.86 -21.00
C GLY A 39 37.88 12.63 -19.84
N ALA A 40 38.27 11.78 -18.91
CA ALA A 40 37.52 11.42 -17.70
C ALA A 40 37.84 12.38 -16.53
N CYS A 41 36.81 12.82 -15.79
CA CYS A 41 36.71 12.78 -14.32
C CYS A 41 35.65 13.76 -13.79
N ALA A 42 34.62 13.23 -13.14
CA ALA A 42 33.95 13.67 -11.89
C ALA A 42 32.45 13.30 -11.93
N PRO A 43 31.93 12.46 -11.03
CA PRO A 43 30.49 12.28 -10.89
C PRO A 43 29.93 13.41 -10.03
N GLN A 44 29.56 14.52 -10.65
CA GLN A 44 28.45 15.32 -10.14
C GLN A 44 27.21 14.91 -10.92
N SER A 45 26.61 13.78 -10.55
CA SER A 45 25.24 13.50 -10.98
C SER A 45 24.31 14.39 -10.16
N ARG A 46 24.13 15.64 -10.60
CA ARG A 46 22.84 16.28 -10.39
C ARG A 46 21.78 15.34 -10.98
N PRO A 47 20.64 15.12 -10.33
CA PRO A 47 19.56 14.36 -10.94
C PRO A 47 19.26 14.98 -12.31
N PRO A 48 18.87 14.18 -13.32
CA PRO A 48 18.49 14.74 -14.61
C PRO A 48 17.45 15.82 -14.35
N HIS A 49 17.77 17.08 -14.69
CA HIS A 49 16.84 18.17 -14.55
C HIS A 49 15.63 17.81 -15.41
N SER A 50 14.51 17.48 -14.76
CA SER A 50 13.22 17.38 -15.44
C SER A 50 13.04 18.66 -16.25
N PRO A 51 12.60 18.59 -17.51
CA PRO A 51 12.34 19.79 -18.28
C PRO A 51 11.38 20.70 -17.49
N PRO A 52 11.58 22.02 -17.56
CA PRO A 52 10.72 22.96 -16.84
C PRO A 52 9.25 22.74 -17.24
N PRO A 53 8.30 22.97 -16.33
CA PRO A 53 6.89 22.77 -16.61
C PRO A 53 6.43 23.61 -17.80
N GLN A 54 5.61 23.03 -18.65
CA GLN A 54 4.95 23.72 -19.75
C GLN A 54 3.78 24.52 -19.18
N VAL A 55 3.92 25.84 -19.09
CA VAL A 55 2.87 26.72 -18.53
C VAL A 55 1.99 27.26 -19.65
N PHE A 56 0.70 26.98 -19.58
CA PHE A 56 -0.31 27.43 -20.53
C PHE A 56 -1.25 28.43 -19.86
N ALA A 57 -1.12 29.69 -20.26
CA ALA A 57 -2.09 30.74 -19.94
C ALA A 57 -2.97 30.96 -21.18
N ASN A 58 -4.18 30.42 -21.18
CA ASN A 58 -5.15 30.57 -22.28
C ASN A 58 -4.64 30.02 -23.63
N LEU A 59 -4.39 28.71 -23.70
CA LEU A 59 -3.92 28.03 -24.91
C LEU A 59 -5.08 27.54 -25.79
N GLU A 60 -4.95 27.75 -27.10
CA GLU A 60 -5.81 27.14 -28.11
C GLU A 60 -5.09 26.06 -28.92
N ILE A 61 -5.71 24.89 -29.06
CA ILE A 61 -5.20 23.73 -29.79
C ILE A 61 -6.09 23.48 -31.00
N HIS A 62 -5.55 23.81 -32.19
CA HIS A 62 -6.24 23.68 -33.49
C HIS A 62 -5.80 22.47 -34.31
N GLN A 63 -4.73 21.78 -33.87
CA GLN A 63 -4.18 20.61 -34.54
C GLN A 63 -3.86 19.52 -33.51
N ASP A 64 -3.65 18.29 -33.99
CA ASP A 64 -3.23 17.19 -33.13
C ASP A 64 -1.99 17.57 -32.32
N THR A 65 -2.09 17.42 -31.00
CA THR A 65 -1.11 17.89 -30.02
C THR A 65 -0.89 16.81 -28.98
N GLU A 66 0.35 16.68 -28.53
CA GLU A 66 0.76 15.70 -27.54
C GLU A 66 1.36 16.39 -26.31
N TRP A 67 0.90 16.00 -25.13
CA TRP A 67 1.41 16.46 -23.84
C TRP A 67 2.18 15.34 -23.14
N CYS A 68 3.31 15.70 -22.54
CA CYS A 68 4.14 14.84 -21.71
C CYS A 68 4.84 15.65 -20.62
N GLY A 69 5.28 14.97 -19.54
CA GLY A 69 6.01 15.60 -18.44
C GLY A 69 5.10 16.47 -17.55
N SER A 70 5.57 17.65 -17.15
CA SER A 70 4.81 18.56 -16.30
C SER A 70 4.12 19.65 -17.13
N VAL A 71 2.81 19.78 -16.97
CA VAL A 71 1.97 20.81 -17.59
C VAL A 71 1.30 21.61 -16.49
N VAL A 72 1.31 22.94 -16.60
CA VAL A 72 0.62 23.85 -15.69
C VAL A 72 -0.40 24.64 -16.49
N ILE A 73 -1.67 24.55 -16.09
CA ILE A 73 -2.77 25.31 -16.69
C ILE A 73 -3.05 26.50 -15.77
N ASP A 74 -2.78 27.70 -16.26
CA ASP A 74 -3.03 28.96 -15.57
C ASP A 74 -4.14 29.74 -16.29
N GLY A 75 -5.37 29.25 -16.14
CA GLY A 75 -6.55 29.73 -16.86
C GLY A 75 -7.20 28.63 -17.69
N SER A 76 -7.45 28.89 -18.97
CA SER A 76 -8.14 27.94 -19.85
C SER A 76 -7.22 27.28 -20.88
N VAL A 77 -7.54 26.05 -21.27
CA VAL A 77 -7.00 25.41 -22.49
C VAL A 77 -8.17 24.92 -23.30
N LYS A 78 -8.19 25.21 -24.62
CA LYS A 78 -9.25 24.78 -25.52
C LYS A 78 -8.72 23.91 -26.66
N VAL A 79 -9.25 22.71 -26.80
CA VAL A 79 -9.03 21.79 -27.93
C VAL A 79 -10.20 21.90 -28.89
N PHE A 80 -9.96 22.47 -30.06
CA PHE A 80 -11.00 22.72 -31.05
C PHE A 80 -11.42 21.45 -31.79
N LYS A 81 -12.63 21.51 -32.36
CA LYS A 81 -13.16 20.45 -33.22
C LYS A 81 -12.18 20.12 -34.35
N GLY A 82 -11.89 18.83 -34.54
CA GLY A 82 -10.95 18.34 -35.55
C GLY A 82 -9.53 18.12 -35.02
N ALA A 83 -9.19 18.71 -33.87
CA ALA A 83 -7.93 18.44 -33.17
C ALA A 83 -8.07 17.29 -32.17
N THR A 84 -6.95 16.65 -31.87
CA THR A 84 -6.82 15.61 -30.85
C THR A 84 -5.77 16.05 -29.84
N LEU A 85 -6.13 16.09 -28.55
CA LEU A 85 -5.16 16.17 -27.47
C LEU A 85 -4.83 14.76 -26.97
N ARG A 86 -3.59 14.34 -27.16
CA ARG A 86 -3.03 13.10 -26.59
C ARG A 86 -2.20 13.45 -25.37
N ILE A 87 -2.40 12.75 -24.26
CA ILE A 87 -1.64 12.96 -23.04
C ILE A 87 -0.93 11.64 -22.72
N GLN A 88 0.40 11.70 -22.66
CA GLN A 88 1.24 10.53 -22.46
C GLN A 88 1.20 10.04 -20.99
N PRO A 89 1.48 8.74 -20.74
CA PRO A 89 1.63 8.22 -19.40
C PRO A 89 2.61 9.03 -18.53
N GLY A 90 2.26 9.21 -17.26
CA GLY A 90 3.06 9.92 -16.26
C GLY A 90 3.02 11.45 -16.36
N THR A 91 2.22 12.00 -17.29
CA THR A 91 2.03 13.45 -17.38
C THR A 91 1.34 13.97 -16.12
N ASP A 92 1.93 15.00 -15.52
CA ASP A 92 1.39 15.71 -14.35
C ASP A 92 0.83 17.07 -14.80
N ILE A 93 -0.48 17.23 -14.70
CA ILE A 93 -1.24 18.40 -15.13
C ILE A 93 -1.76 19.11 -13.88
N ALA A 94 -1.18 20.26 -13.59
CA ALA A 94 -1.51 21.06 -12.42
C ALA A 94 -2.30 22.32 -12.83
N PHE A 95 -3.45 22.53 -12.23
CA PHE A 95 -4.28 23.72 -12.45
C PHE A 95 -3.99 24.76 -11.38
N VAL A 96 -3.66 25.99 -11.79
CA VAL A 96 -3.48 27.11 -10.89
C VAL A 96 -4.86 27.57 -10.42
N ARG A 97 -5.05 27.63 -9.09
CA ARG A 97 -6.27 28.17 -8.51
C ARG A 97 -6.36 29.68 -8.78
N ARG A 98 -7.38 30.07 -9.53
CA ARG A 98 -7.86 31.46 -9.71
C ARG A 98 -9.35 31.47 -9.44
N ASP A 99 -9.85 32.53 -8.83
CA ASP A 99 -11.25 32.68 -8.44
C ASP A 99 -11.62 34.14 -8.74
N ASP A 100 -11.62 34.45 -10.03
CA ASP A 100 -11.73 35.81 -10.55
C ASP A 100 -13.16 36.36 -10.39
N ASP A 101 -14.17 35.48 -10.41
CA ASP A 101 -15.59 35.83 -10.21
C ASP A 101 -16.08 35.73 -8.76
N ARG A 102 -15.25 35.22 -7.84
CA ARG A 102 -15.49 35.13 -6.39
C ARG A 102 -16.67 34.25 -6.02
N ASP A 103 -16.95 33.22 -6.82
CA ASP A 103 -17.95 32.20 -6.48
C ASP A 103 -17.41 31.12 -5.53
N GLY A 104 -16.09 31.14 -5.26
CA GLY A 104 -15.38 30.21 -4.38
C GLY A 104 -14.72 29.04 -5.11
N LEU A 105 -14.96 28.89 -6.42
CA LEU A 105 -14.41 27.84 -7.26
C LEU A 105 -13.20 28.35 -8.05
N GLY A 106 -12.35 27.40 -8.42
CA GLY A 106 -11.22 27.64 -9.30
C GLY A 106 -11.66 27.74 -10.75
N ASP A 107 -11.18 28.73 -11.50
CA ASP A 107 -11.51 28.98 -12.91
C ASP A 107 -10.77 28.07 -13.91
N GLY A 108 -9.77 27.32 -13.43
CA GLY A 108 -8.90 26.49 -14.27
C GLY A 108 -9.70 25.43 -15.04
N VAL A 109 -9.62 25.42 -16.36
CA VAL A 109 -10.47 24.55 -17.20
C VAL A 109 -9.74 24.01 -18.44
N LEU A 110 -9.96 22.72 -18.72
CA LEU A 110 -9.61 22.11 -20.01
C LEU A 110 -10.89 21.85 -20.81
N ILE A 111 -11.09 22.60 -21.89
CA ILE A 111 -12.26 22.55 -22.76
C ILE A 111 -11.92 21.73 -24.01
N VAL A 112 -12.71 20.72 -24.33
CA VAL A 112 -12.47 19.81 -25.45
C VAL A 112 -13.72 19.70 -26.33
N GLU A 113 -13.65 20.28 -27.52
CA GLU A 113 -14.62 20.08 -28.62
C GLU A 113 -14.12 19.06 -29.66
N GLY A 114 -12.82 18.76 -29.62
CA GLY A 114 -12.15 17.75 -30.44
C GLY A 114 -12.19 16.36 -29.81
N ARG A 115 -11.03 15.69 -29.77
CA ARG A 115 -10.83 14.41 -29.06
C ARG A 115 -9.86 14.59 -27.90
N LEU A 116 -10.10 13.88 -26.80
CA LEU A 116 -9.19 13.79 -25.66
C LEU A 116 -8.82 12.32 -25.45
N LEU A 117 -7.53 12.02 -25.56
CA LEU A 117 -6.96 10.69 -25.33
C LEU A 117 -5.92 10.80 -24.22
N ALA A 118 -6.39 10.67 -22.97
CA ALA A 118 -5.55 10.60 -21.79
C ALA A 118 -5.39 9.13 -21.40
N GLU A 119 -4.37 8.49 -21.96
CA GLU A 119 -4.11 7.06 -21.78
C GLU A 119 -2.83 6.89 -20.96
N GLY A 120 -3.01 6.92 -19.64
CA GLY A 120 -1.96 6.57 -18.70
C GLY A 120 -1.71 5.06 -18.67
N THR A 121 -0.82 4.66 -17.77
CA THR A 121 -0.67 3.26 -17.40
C THR A 121 -0.79 3.14 -15.89
N SER A 122 -1.08 1.93 -15.40
CA SER A 122 -0.85 1.64 -13.98
C SER A 122 0.62 1.84 -13.59
N ALA A 123 1.55 2.01 -14.53
CA ALA A 123 2.94 2.38 -14.27
C ALA A 123 3.19 3.89 -14.08
N ALA A 124 2.45 4.68 -14.82
CA ALA A 124 2.65 6.10 -14.94
C ALA A 124 1.26 6.71 -15.14
N PRO A 125 0.49 6.88 -14.06
CA PRO A 125 -0.83 7.46 -14.17
C PRO A 125 -0.71 8.92 -14.61
N ILE A 126 -1.68 9.38 -15.39
CA ILE A 126 -1.79 10.80 -15.72
C ILE A 126 -2.47 11.49 -14.54
N ARG A 127 -1.90 12.58 -14.05
CA ARG A 127 -2.44 13.30 -12.89
C ARG A 127 -3.08 14.60 -13.32
N PHE A 128 -4.32 14.82 -12.89
CA PHE A 128 -5.02 16.10 -12.99
C PHE A 128 -5.28 16.59 -11.56
N ARG A 129 -4.64 17.68 -11.15
CA ARG A 129 -4.65 18.12 -9.76
C ARG A 129 -4.57 19.63 -9.61
N SER A 130 -4.89 20.14 -8.42
CA SER A 130 -4.53 21.49 -8.00
C SER A 130 -3.01 21.69 -7.98
N ALA A 131 -2.58 22.90 -8.35
CA ALA A 131 -1.21 23.39 -8.17
C ALA A 131 -0.97 24.00 -6.76
N ALA A 132 -2.01 24.10 -5.92
CA ALA A 132 -1.90 24.69 -4.59
C ALA A 132 -1.03 23.83 -3.65
N ALA A 133 -0.36 24.48 -2.69
CA ALA A 133 0.43 23.81 -1.67
C ALA A 133 -0.44 23.00 -0.68
N ALA A 134 -1.69 23.43 -0.47
CA ALA A 134 -2.69 22.74 0.33
C ALA A 134 -3.96 22.58 -0.53
N PRO A 135 -4.02 21.56 -1.40
CA PRO A 135 -5.13 21.36 -2.32
C PRO A 135 -6.48 21.21 -1.61
N GLN A 136 -7.53 21.78 -2.18
CA GLN A 136 -8.92 21.63 -1.73
C GLN A 136 -9.84 21.24 -2.90
N PRO A 137 -10.95 20.53 -2.63
CA PRO A 137 -12.02 20.37 -3.62
C PRO A 137 -12.45 21.73 -4.20
N GLY A 138 -12.59 21.80 -5.53
CA GLY A 138 -12.95 23.04 -6.21
C GLY A 138 -11.79 24.01 -6.52
N ASP A 139 -10.53 23.64 -6.29
CA ASP A 139 -9.37 24.47 -6.65
C ASP A 139 -9.23 24.74 -8.17
N TRP A 140 -9.88 23.92 -8.99
CA TRP A 140 -10.02 24.12 -10.43
C TRP A 140 -11.38 23.60 -10.90
N LEU A 141 -11.85 24.05 -12.06
CA LEU A 141 -13.24 23.85 -12.45
C LEU A 141 -13.48 22.42 -12.93
N GLU A 142 -12.97 22.10 -14.13
CA GLU A 142 -13.39 20.89 -14.84
C GLU A 142 -12.53 20.57 -16.07
N ILE A 143 -12.63 19.30 -16.49
CA ILE A 143 -12.36 18.86 -17.85
C ILE A 143 -13.72 18.84 -18.56
N ARG A 144 -14.00 19.90 -19.32
CA ARG A 144 -15.25 20.01 -20.09
C ARG A 144 -15.09 19.40 -21.47
N VAL A 145 -15.95 18.45 -21.81
CA VAL A 145 -15.90 17.74 -23.09
C VAL A 145 -17.25 17.74 -23.80
N ASP A 146 -17.37 18.58 -24.82
CA ASP A 146 -18.62 18.83 -25.52
C ASP A 146 -18.55 18.33 -26.97
N PHE A 147 -19.56 17.56 -27.38
CA PHE A 147 -19.69 17.02 -28.75
C PHE A 147 -18.52 16.14 -29.23
N SER A 148 -17.68 15.67 -28.31
CA SER A 148 -16.55 14.82 -28.65
C SER A 148 -17.02 13.44 -29.10
N ARG A 149 -16.48 12.99 -30.23
CA ARG A 149 -16.78 11.65 -30.76
C ARG A 149 -16.09 10.53 -30.01
N GLU A 150 -15.02 10.86 -29.29
CA GLU A 150 -14.18 9.90 -28.56
C GLU A 150 -13.42 10.62 -27.45
N THR A 151 -13.65 10.18 -26.22
CA THR A 151 -12.96 10.65 -25.02
C THR A 151 -12.50 9.44 -24.23
N VAL A 152 -11.20 9.37 -23.93
CA VAL A 152 -10.62 8.29 -23.14
C VAL A 152 -9.88 8.89 -21.98
N LEU A 153 -10.31 8.52 -20.77
CA LEU A 153 -9.53 8.66 -19.54
C LEU A 153 -9.21 7.25 -19.07
N ARG A 154 -7.94 6.85 -19.16
CA ARG A 154 -7.48 5.55 -18.68
C ARG A 154 -6.27 5.72 -17.77
N HIS A 155 -6.26 5.05 -16.62
CA HIS A 155 -5.18 5.18 -15.62
C HIS A 155 -4.88 6.64 -15.28
N CYS A 156 -5.93 7.41 -14.96
CA CYS A 156 -5.83 8.79 -14.55
C CYS A 156 -6.11 8.92 -13.05
N GLU A 157 -5.35 9.78 -12.37
CA GLU A 157 -5.64 10.25 -11.01
C GLU A 157 -6.20 11.68 -11.12
N ILE A 158 -7.46 11.89 -10.75
CA ILE A 158 -8.15 13.18 -10.88
C ILE A 158 -8.62 13.65 -9.51
N ALA A 159 -8.15 14.82 -9.09
CA ALA A 159 -8.45 15.36 -7.77
C ALA A 159 -8.55 16.89 -7.71
N HIS A 160 -9.23 17.38 -6.67
CA HIS A 160 -9.31 18.79 -6.30
C HIS A 160 -10.08 19.68 -7.29
N SER A 161 -10.91 19.08 -8.15
CA SER A 161 -11.75 19.83 -9.09
C SER A 161 -13.14 20.14 -8.51
N ALA A 162 -13.87 21.03 -9.17
CA ALA A 162 -15.29 21.18 -8.94
C ALA A 162 -16.06 20.02 -9.58
N TYR A 163 -15.86 19.71 -10.87
CA TYR A 163 -16.74 18.78 -11.61
C TYR A 163 -16.03 17.64 -12.36
N THR A 164 -14.72 17.48 -12.19
CA THR A 164 -13.89 16.42 -12.80
C THR A 164 -14.12 16.32 -14.32
N LEU A 165 -14.95 15.36 -14.77
CA LEU A 165 -15.38 15.19 -16.16
C LEU A 165 -16.78 15.77 -16.34
N HIS A 166 -16.89 16.89 -17.03
CA HIS A 166 -18.16 17.50 -17.41
C HIS A 166 -18.40 17.30 -18.91
N ALA A 167 -19.33 16.43 -19.31
CA ALA A 167 -19.46 16.05 -20.71
C ALA A 167 -20.90 16.13 -21.26
N HIS A 168 -21.06 16.81 -22.40
CA HIS A 168 -22.33 16.89 -23.13
C HIS A 168 -22.23 16.35 -24.55
N PHE A 169 -23.23 15.56 -24.99
CA PHE A 169 -23.28 15.00 -26.35
C PHE A 169 -22.04 14.21 -26.76
N THR A 170 -21.32 13.67 -25.77
CA THR A 170 -20.00 13.07 -25.93
C THR A 170 -20.08 11.55 -25.77
N LYS A 171 -19.17 10.83 -26.47
CA LYS A 171 -18.93 9.40 -26.23
C LYS A 171 -17.55 9.19 -25.60
N GLY A 172 -17.48 8.38 -24.56
CA GLY A 172 -16.20 8.09 -23.95
C GLY A 172 -16.17 6.92 -22.99
N ARG A 173 -15.01 6.73 -22.37
CA ARG A 173 -14.76 5.75 -21.32
C ARG A 173 -13.85 6.32 -20.25
N VAL A 174 -14.11 5.93 -19.01
CA VAL A 174 -13.29 6.20 -17.83
C VAL A 174 -12.95 4.84 -17.25
N GLU A 175 -11.68 4.44 -17.38
CA GLU A 175 -11.22 3.09 -17.04
C GLU A 175 -9.98 3.14 -16.14
N ASP A 176 -9.92 2.31 -15.11
CA ASP A 176 -8.74 2.20 -14.24
C ASP A 176 -8.31 3.53 -13.60
N CYS A 177 -9.26 4.44 -13.37
CA CYS A 177 -9.00 5.76 -12.83
C CYS A 177 -9.27 5.84 -11.32
N VAL A 178 -8.59 6.77 -10.66
CA VAL A 178 -8.87 7.19 -9.28
C VAL A 178 -9.44 8.60 -9.32
N ILE A 179 -10.69 8.77 -8.89
CA ILE A 179 -11.40 10.06 -8.85
C ILE A 179 -11.73 10.40 -7.40
N ARG A 180 -11.04 11.38 -6.82
CA ARG A 180 -11.16 11.68 -5.40
C ARG A 180 -10.94 13.12 -5.00
N HIS A 181 -11.50 13.52 -3.86
CA HIS A 181 -11.34 14.87 -3.29
C HIS A 181 -11.76 15.96 -4.27
N ASN A 182 -12.85 15.72 -5.01
CA ASN A 182 -13.52 16.71 -5.84
C ASN A 182 -14.84 17.13 -5.19
N ILE A 183 -15.46 18.20 -5.68
CA ILE A 183 -16.86 18.48 -5.31
C ILE A 183 -17.77 17.41 -5.94
N ASP A 184 -17.75 17.27 -7.27
CA ASP A 184 -18.40 16.18 -8.00
C ASP A 184 -17.36 15.43 -8.89
N GLY A 185 -17.44 14.10 -8.91
CA GLY A 185 -16.56 13.21 -9.68
C GLY A 185 -16.94 13.07 -11.17
N SER A 186 -18.12 13.51 -11.57
CA SER A 186 -18.49 13.72 -12.99
C SER A 186 -19.79 14.52 -13.13
N ARG A 187 -20.06 15.03 -14.34
CA ARG A 187 -21.35 15.58 -14.76
C ARG A 187 -21.62 15.24 -16.22
N LEU A 188 -22.52 14.31 -16.48
CA LEU A 188 -22.86 13.90 -17.86
C LEU A 188 -24.25 14.37 -18.27
N GLY A 189 -24.36 14.91 -19.48
CA GLY A 189 -25.64 15.31 -20.09
C GLY A 189 -25.76 14.80 -21.52
N GLN A 190 -26.77 14.01 -21.82
CA GLN A 190 -26.99 13.52 -23.20
C GLN A 190 -25.77 12.80 -23.81
N ALA A 191 -25.00 12.11 -22.96
CA ALA A 191 -23.73 11.47 -23.31
C ALA A 191 -23.85 9.94 -23.36
N ARG A 192 -22.78 9.26 -23.82
CA ARG A 192 -22.62 7.80 -23.71
C ARG A 192 -21.27 7.45 -23.10
N PHE A 193 -21.26 6.88 -21.90
CA PHE A 193 -20.03 6.59 -21.18
C PHE A 193 -19.99 5.18 -20.59
N VAL A 194 -18.78 4.62 -20.56
CA VAL A 194 -18.44 3.44 -19.77
C VAL A 194 -17.58 3.90 -18.59
N PHE A 195 -17.95 3.53 -17.38
CA PHE A 195 -17.10 3.61 -16.19
C PHE A 195 -16.77 2.19 -15.75
N ALA A 196 -15.51 1.78 -15.92
CA ALA A 196 -15.08 0.45 -15.52
C ALA A 196 -13.80 0.44 -14.70
N HIS A 197 -13.71 -0.43 -13.70
CA HIS A 197 -12.48 -0.60 -12.92
C HIS A 197 -12.00 0.70 -12.26
N ASN A 198 -12.88 1.58 -11.81
CA ASN A 198 -12.48 2.83 -11.16
C ASN A 198 -12.58 2.75 -9.64
N LEU A 199 -11.78 3.57 -8.95
CA LEU A 199 -11.98 3.93 -7.54
C LEU A 199 -12.50 5.37 -7.50
N ILE A 200 -13.73 5.54 -7.01
CA ILE A 200 -14.41 6.84 -6.92
C ILE A 200 -14.74 7.10 -5.45
N GLU A 201 -14.00 8.01 -4.82
CA GLU A 201 -14.06 8.16 -3.38
C GLU A 201 -13.83 9.58 -2.86
N HIS A 202 -14.34 9.86 -1.65
CA HIS A 202 -14.05 11.11 -0.95
C HIS A 202 -14.36 12.37 -1.78
N ASN A 203 -15.35 12.30 -2.67
CA ASN A 203 -15.91 13.48 -3.33
C ASN A 203 -16.99 14.06 -2.42
N GLU A 204 -16.92 15.37 -2.13
CA GLU A 204 -17.82 16.02 -1.16
C GLU A 204 -19.30 15.87 -1.55
N GLY A 205 -19.57 15.95 -2.84
CA GLY A 205 -20.88 15.75 -3.46
C GLY A 205 -21.00 14.36 -4.09
N LYS A 206 -21.02 14.31 -5.41
CA LYS A 206 -21.48 13.12 -6.16
C LYS A 206 -20.29 12.39 -6.77
N GLY A 207 -20.21 11.06 -6.62
CA GLY A 207 -19.20 10.23 -7.28
C GLY A 207 -19.41 10.21 -8.80
N ILE A 208 -20.52 9.62 -9.25
CA ILE A 208 -20.95 9.69 -10.66
C ILE A 208 -22.28 10.42 -10.75
N ASN A 209 -22.35 11.48 -11.55
CA ASN A 209 -23.59 12.22 -11.79
C ASN A 209 -23.88 12.31 -13.29
N PHE A 210 -25.12 11.95 -13.66
CA PHE A 210 -25.56 12.02 -15.05
C PHE A 210 -27.05 12.31 -15.20
N ARG A 211 -27.38 12.83 -16.39
CA ARG A 211 -28.75 13.00 -16.88
C ARG A 211 -28.88 12.63 -18.35
N ASN A 212 -30.02 12.06 -18.74
CA ASN A 212 -30.40 11.72 -20.11
C ASN A 212 -29.26 11.03 -20.90
N SER A 213 -28.51 10.13 -20.27
CA SER A 213 -27.27 9.55 -20.79
C SER A 213 -27.34 8.03 -20.84
N THR A 214 -26.65 7.43 -21.81
CA THR A 214 -26.44 5.98 -21.86
C THR A 214 -25.18 5.64 -21.07
N VAL A 215 -25.32 4.94 -19.95
CA VAL A 215 -24.18 4.61 -19.09
C VAL A 215 -24.04 3.11 -18.88
N GLU A 216 -22.81 2.63 -18.92
CA GLU A 216 -22.41 1.32 -18.40
C GLU A 216 -21.46 1.57 -17.23
N ILE A 217 -21.83 1.16 -16.02
CA ILE A 217 -21.05 1.36 -14.80
C ILE A 217 -20.83 -0.03 -14.21
N THR A 218 -19.61 -0.55 -14.32
CA THR A 218 -19.29 -1.92 -13.91
C THR A 218 -17.91 -2.06 -13.31
N ARG A 219 -17.75 -2.97 -12.35
CA ARG A 219 -16.47 -3.25 -11.69
C ARG A 219 -15.81 -2.04 -11.03
N ASN A 220 -16.58 -1.08 -10.55
CA ASN A 220 -16.07 0.07 -9.80
C ASN A 220 -16.18 -0.15 -8.29
N ILE A 221 -15.32 0.52 -7.54
CA ILE A 221 -15.46 0.75 -6.10
C ILE A 221 -15.89 2.20 -5.91
N ILE A 222 -17.07 2.41 -5.33
CA ILE A 222 -17.66 3.75 -5.14
C ILE A 222 -17.99 3.95 -3.65
N ARG A 223 -17.21 4.76 -2.95
CA ARG A 223 -17.28 4.85 -1.49
C ARG A 223 -17.01 6.24 -0.92
N HIS A 224 -17.51 6.51 0.28
CA HIS A 224 -17.17 7.75 1.01
C HIS A 224 -17.41 9.05 0.23
N ASN A 225 -18.37 9.05 -0.70
CA ASN A 225 -18.87 10.26 -1.34
C ASN A 225 -20.10 10.77 -0.58
N GLY A 226 -20.55 11.98 -0.89
CA GLY A 226 -21.92 12.39 -0.57
C GLY A 226 -22.90 11.39 -1.19
N SER A 227 -23.13 11.45 -2.49
CA SER A 227 -23.87 10.39 -3.19
C SER A 227 -22.92 9.56 -4.06
N GLY A 228 -22.95 8.23 -3.95
CA GLY A 228 -22.15 7.35 -4.80
C GLY A 228 -22.48 7.54 -6.28
N ILE A 229 -23.76 7.37 -6.63
CA ILE A 229 -24.32 7.75 -7.93
C ILE A 229 -25.52 8.67 -7.74
N PHE A 230 -25.56 9.76 -8.50
CA PHE A 230 -26.72 10.63 -8.63
C PHE A 230 -27.27 10.57 -10.06
N LEU A 231 -28.48 10.03 -10.21
CA LEU A 231 -29.19 10.01 -11.48
C LEU A 231 -30.24 11.13 -11.45
N PHE A 232 -29.97 12.24 -12.12
CA PHE A 232 -30.86 13.40 -12.07
C PHE A 232 -32.18 13.16 -12.81
N GLU A 233 -32.10 12.71 -14.07
CA GLU A 233 -33.23 12.20 -14.86
C GLU A 233 -32.67 11.33 -15.99
N ASN A 234 -33.40 10.31 -16.46
CA ASN A 234 -32.94 9.52 -17.60
C ASN A 234 -34.06 8.81 -18.36
N ASP A 235 -34.08 8.94 -19.68
CA ASP A 235 -34.94 8.20 -20.61
C ASP A 235 -34.14 7.19 -21.46
N ARG A 236 -32.87 6.99 -21.14
CA ARG A 236 -31.93 6.18 -21.92
C ARG A 236 -31.53 4.90 -21.21
N ALA A 237 -30.95 3.98 -21.97
CA ALA A 237 -30.42 2.72 -21.44
C ALA A 237 -29.37 2.97 -20.34
N LEU A 238 -29.54 2.28 -19.21
CA LEU A 238 -28.59 2.25 -18.11
C LEU A 238 -28.23 0.80 -17.81
N ASP A 239 -26.95 0.54 -17.58
CA ASP A 239 -26.47 -0.74 -17.09
C ASP A 239 -25.51 -0.50 -15.92
N ILE A 240 -25.95 -0.80 -14.70
CA ILE A 240 -25.20 -0.56 -13.47
C ILE A 240 -25.19 -1.88 -12.70
N ARG A 241 -24.11 -2.65 -12.87
CA ARG A 241 -23.96 -3.98 -12.26
C ARG A 241 -22.50 -4.30 -11.96
N HIS A 242 -22.28 -5.21 -11.03
CA HIS A 242 -20.97 -5.69 -10.62
C HIS A 242 -20.07 -4.61 -10.00
N ASN A 243 -20.64 -3.70 -9.21
CA ASN A 243 -19.89 -2.68 -8.47
C ASN A 243 -19.99 -2.91 -6.96
N ASN A 244 -19.04 -2.34 -6.21
CA ASN A 244 -19.03 -2.32 -4.75
C ASN A 244 -19.30 -0.89 -4.25
N PHE A 245 -20.37 -0.70 -3.49
CA PHE A 245 -20.77 0.56 -2.86
C PHE A 245 -20.74 0.46 -1.34
N TYR A 246 -20.11 1.39 -0.64
CA TYR A 246 -20.18 1.47 0.82
C TYR A 246 -19.72 2.82 1.36
N GLY A 247 -20.23 3.20 2.54
CA GLY A 247 -19.76 4.38 3.26
C GLY A 247 -20.05 5.73 2.58
N ASN A 248 -20.85 5.76 1.51
CA ASN A 248 -21.43 7.00 0.98
C ASN A 248 -22.59 7.46 1.88
N LEU A 249 -22.98 8.75 1.83
CA LEU A 249 -24.21 9.20 2.48
C LEU A 249 -25.42 8.48 1.88
N GLU A 250 -25.51 8.48 0.54
CA GLU A 250 -26.38 7.58 -0.21
C GLU A 250 -25.55 6.83 -1.25
N ASN A 251 -25.71 5.50 -1.34
CA ASN A 251 -25.02 4.73 -2.38
C ASN A 251 -25.60 5.04 -3.78
N PHE A 252 -26.92 5.30 -3.86
CA PHE A 252 -27.60 5.72 -5.09
C PHE A 252 -28.73 6.68 -4.76
N ARG A 253 -28.83 7.77 -5.53
CA ARG A 253 -29.84 8.81 -5.35
C ARG A 253 -30.50 9.17 -6.68
N LEU A 254 -31.84 9.14 -6.71
CA LEU A 254 -32.63 9.71 -7.79
C LEU A 254 -32.79 11.23 -7.62
N GLY A 255 -32.85 11.94 -8.75
CA GLY A 255 -33.11 13.37 -8.77
C GLY A 255 -34.53 13.71 -8.33
N ASP A 256 -34.68 14.89 -7.73
CA ASP A 256 -35.87 15.32 -6.98
C ASP A 256 -37.18 15.37 -7.80
N PHE A 257 -37.12 15.21 -9.12
CA PHE A 257 -38.30 15.22 -10.02
C PHE A 257 -38.37 13.99 -10.95
N TYR A 258 -37.48 13.02 -10.79
CA TYR A 258 -37.41 11.89 -11.71
C TYR A 258 -38.37 10.77 -11.29
N THR A 259 -39.39 10.53 -12.11
CA THR A 259 -40.46 9.57 -11.83
C THR A 259 -40.18 8.16 -12.35
N GLY A 260 -39.09 7.96 -13.09
CA GLY A 260 -38.75 6.67 -13.69
C GLY A 260 -38.23 5.66 -12.66
N ASP A 261 -38.72 4.42 -12.75
CA ASP A 261 -38.23 3.35 -11.89
C ASP A 261 -36.89 2.79 -12.42
N VAL A 262 -35.98 2.44 -11.51
CA VAL A 262 -34.62 1.97 -11.84
C VAL A 262 -34.37 0.61 -11.21
N HIS A 263 -33.79 -0.32 -11.98
CA HIS A 263 -33.44 -1.66 -11.52
C HIS A 263 -31.92 -1.84 -11.54
N LEU A 264 -31.33 -2.18 -10.37
CA LEU A 264 -29.88 -2.23 -10.15
C LEU A 264 -29.44 -3.60 -9.63
N PRO A 265 -29.26 -4.61 -10.52
CA PRO A 265 -28.89 -5.95 -10.11
C PRO A 265 -27.38 -6.12 -9.89
N ASP A 266 -27.03 -7.15 -9.13
CA ASP A 266 -25.67 -7.69 -9.01
C ASP A 266 -24.61 -6.67 -8.56
N ASN A 267 -25.01 -5.71 -7.72
CA ASN A 267 -24.10 -4.80 -7.02
C ASN A 267 -24.06 -5.15 -5.54
N TRP A 268 -22.90 -5.01 -4.91
CA TRP A 268 -22.78 -5.12 -3.45
C TRP A 268 -22.94 -3.73 -2.83
N TRP A 269 -23.82 -3.60 -1.84
CA TRP A 269 -24.25 -2.31 -1.26
C TRP A 269 -23.70 -2.08 0.16
N GLY A 270 -22.57 -2.73 0.48
CA GLY A 270 -21.95 -2.69 1.82
C GLY A 270 -22.50 -3.74 2.77
N THR A 271 -23.54 -4.47 2.36
CA THR A 271 -24.24 -5.49 3.12
C THR A 271 -24.90 -6.48 2.15
N ALA A 272 -25.09 -7.72 2.61
CA ALA A 272 -25.86 -8.73 1.91
C ALA A 272 -27.36 -8.67 2.24
N ASP A 273 -27.74 -7.90 3.27
CA ASP A 273 -29.13 -7.72 3.69
C ASP A 273 -29.84 -6.71 2.76
N PRO A 274 -30.90 -7.12 2.03
CA PRO A 274 -31.64 -6.23 1.14
C PRO A 274 -32.32 -5.04 1.84
N GLU A 275 -32.73 -5.18 3.11
CA GLU A 275 -33.37 -4.10 3.85
C GLU A 275 -32.36 -3.04 4.26
N GLU A 276 -31.19 -3.45 4.76
CA GLU A 276 -30.08 -2.54 5.06
C GLU A 276 -29.57 -1.86 3.78
N ALA A 277 -29.41 -2.61 2.69
CA ALA A 277 -29.02 -2.05 1.39
C ALA A 277 -30.00 -0.98 0.91
N ALA A 278 -31.31 -1.23 1.05
CA ALA A 278 -32.36 -0.28 0.66
C ALA A 278 -32.35 1.02 1.48
N GLN A 279 -31.82 1.02 2.71
CA GLN A 279 -31.67 2.24 3.52
C GLN A 279 -30.62 3.20 2.96
N THR A 280 -29.70 2.70 2.12
CA THR A 280 -28.65 3.50 1.49
C THR A 280 -29.09 4.16 0.17
N ILE A 281 -30.37 4.02 -0.20
CA ILE A 281 -30.94 4.49 -1.46
C ILE A 281 -31.95 5.61 -1.19
N TYR A 282 -31.86 6.69 -1.96
CA TYR A 282 -32.85 7.75 -1.97
C TYR A 282 -33.77 7.62 -3.19
N ASP A 283 -35.01 7.19 -2.95
CA ASP A 283 -36.03 6.90 -3.96
C ASP A 283 -37.44 7.25 -3.45
N ARG A 284 -38.48 6.69 -4.10
CA ARG A 284 -39.90 6.87 -3.75
C ARG A 284 -40.23 6.65 -2.28
N LYS A 285 -39.47 5.83 -1.55
CA LYS A 285 -39.71 5.57 -0.13
C LYS A 285 -39.46 6.81 0.73
N GLN A 286 -38.50 7.65 0.35
CA GLN A 286 -38.17 8.88 1.05
C GLN A 286 -38.91 10.09 0.44
N ASP A 287 -39.15 10.07 -0.87
CA ASP A 287 -39.89 11.12 -1.58
C ASP A 287 -40.97 10.51 -2.50
N PRO A 288 -42.26 10.58 -2.13
CA PRO A 288 -43.35 9.99 -2.94
C PRO A 288 -43.48 10.54 -4.37
N ALA A 289 -42.83 11.66 -4.71
CA ALA A 289 -42.90 12.29 -6.03
C ALA A 289 -41.95 11.67 -7.08
N ILE A 290 -40.99 10.82 -6.66
CA ILE A 290 -39.96 10.25 -7.54
C ILE A 290 -40.15 8.74 -7.80
N GLY A 291 -39.27 8.17 -8.63
CA GLY A 291 -39.23 6.77 -9.03
C GLY A 291 -38.85 5.81 -7.90
N THR A 292 -39.16 4.52 -8.06
CA THR A 292 -38.67 3.46 -7.16
C THR A 292 -37.37 2.87 -7.68
N VAL A 293 -36.43 2.59 -6.78
CA VAL A 293 -35.22 1.82 -7.07
C VAL A 293 -35.40 0.39 -6.55
N THR A 294 -35.21 -0.59 -7.44
CA THR A 294 -35.25 -2.01 -7.09
C THR A 294 -33.83 -2.57 -7.10
N LEU A 295 -33.42 -3.16 -5.98
CA LEU A 295 -32.11 -3.78 -5.80
C LEU A 295 -32.19 -5.30 -5.90
N VAL A 296 -31.16 -5.91 -6.49
CA VAL A 296 -30.82 -7.32 -6.27
C VAL A 296 -29.37 -7.35 -5.76
N PRO A 297 -29.15 -7.26 -4.43
CA PRO A 297 -27.81 -7.19 -3.87
C PRO A 297 -26.98 -8.44 -4.16
N ALA A 298 -25.71 -8.24 -4.48
CA ALA A 298 -24.73 -9.32 -4.47
C ALA A 298 -24.54 -9.83 -3.03
N PRO A 299 -24.33 -11.14 -2.82
CA PRO A 299 -24.26 -11.72 -1.47
C PRO A 299 -22.97 -11.38 -0.71
N ALA A 300 -21.96 -10.86 -1.41
CA ALA A 300 -20.67 -10.47 -0.86
C ALA A 300 -20.02 -9.42 -1.76
N TRP A 301 -18.90 -8.88 -1.28
CA TRP A 301 -17.97 -8.08 -2.07
C TRP A 301 -17.70 -8.73 -3.44
N ILE A 302 -17.71 -7.92 -4.49
CA ILE A 302 -17.48 -8.36 -5.87
C ILE A 302 -15.99 -8.26 -6.17
N GLU A 303 -15.37 -9.39 -6.52
CA GLU A 303 -13.96 -9.46 -6.92
C GLU A 303 -13.75 -8.91 -8.35
N GLY A 304 -12.53 -8.48 -8.66
CA GLY A 304 -12.14 -7.86 -9.93
C GLY A 304 -12.58 -6.39 -10.09
N THR A 305 -12.85 -5.67 -8.99
CA THR A 305 -13.34 -4.28 -8.99
C THR A 305 -12.29 -3.27 -8.55
N GLY A 306 -12.39 -2.05 -9.08
CA GLY A 306 -11.41 -0.99 -8.86
C GLY A 306 -10.26 -1.00 -9.87
N PRO A 307 -9.30 -0.05 -9.76
CA PRO A 307 -8.22 0.12 -10.72
C PRO A 307 -7.30 -1.08 -10.79
N ARG A 308 -6.98 -1.53 -12.01
CA ARG A 308 -6.04 -2.64 -12.20
C ARG A 308 -4.60 -2.12 -12.11
N ASP A 309 -3.93 -2.46 -11.02
CA ASP A 309 -2.51 -2.21 -10.82
C ASP A 309 -1.68 -3.31 -11.52
N ALA A 310 -0.82 -2.96 -12.48
CA ALA A 310 0.19 -3.89 -12.99
C ALA A 310 1.49 -3.62 -12.24
N LEU A 311 1.54 -4.00 -10.97
CA LEU A 311 2.78 -4.03 -10.22
C LEU A 311 3.38 -5.42 -10.30
N ILE A 312 4.70 -5.45 -10.31
CA ILE A 312 5.48 -6.66 -10.21
C ILE A 312 6.53 -6.48 -9.12
N PHE A 313 6.85 -7.56 -8.45
CA PHE A 313 8.03 -7.60 -7.62
C PHE A 313 9.25 -7.86 -8.48
N LYS A 314 10.37 -7.28 -8.05
CA LYS A 314 11.69 -7.56 -8.60
C LYS A 314 12.67 -7.73 -7.47
N GLU A 315 13.45 -8.78 -7.53
CA GLU A 315 14.55 -8.99 -6.59
C GLU A 315 15.56 -7.85 -6.69
N THR A 316 15.94 -7.31 -5.53
CA THR A 316 17.02 -6.31 -5.43
C THR A 316 18.27 -6.92 -4.82
N TRP A 317 18.13 -7.75 -3.79
CA TRP A 317 19.22 -8.46 -3.14
C TRP A 317 18.69 -9.64 -2.32
N THR A 318 19.59 -10.58 -2.01
CA THR A 318 19.35 -11.66 -1.05
C THR A 318 20.58 -11.87 -0.18
N LEU A 319 20.37 -12.26 1.08
CA LEU A 319 21.42 -12.67 2.02
C LEU A 319 21.12 -14.09 2.50
N GLU A 320 22.12 -14.97 2.40
CA GLU A 320 22.04 -16.33 2.96
C GLU A 320 22.43 -16.35 4.43
N THR A 321 21.57 -16.93 5.26
CA THR A 321 21.79 -17.22 6.68
C THR A 321 22.07 -18.71 6.87
N GLY A 322 22.57 -19.12 8.04
CA GLY A 322 22.83 -20.53 8.35
C GLY A 322 21.59 -21.35 8.71
N GLY A 323 20.41 -20.72 8.76
CA GLY A 323 19.15 -21.32 9.19
C GLY A 323 17.95 -20.43 8.86
N PHE A 324 16.75 -20.88 9.22
CA PHE A 324 15.50 -20.15 8.97
C PHE A 324 15.49 -18.73 9.55
N VAL A 325 14.74 -17.85 8.90
CA VAL A 325 14.56 -16.46 9.33
C VAL A 325 13.08 -16.20 9.58
N ASP A 326 12.64 -16.50 10.81
CA ASP A 326 11.26 -16.23 11.26
C ASP A 326 11.15 -14.91 12.05
N ALA A 327 12.26 -14.40 12.58
CA ALA A 327 12.29 -13.18 13.36
C ALA A 327 11.94 -11.97 12.49
N PRO A 328 11.10 -11.03 12.98
CA PRO A 328 10.91 -9.75 12.32
C PRO A 328 12.23 -9.02 12.09
N VAL A 329 12.43 -8.53 10.86
CA VAL A 329 13.51 -7.59 10.55
C VAL A 329 13.16 -6.23 11.18
N VAL A 330 14.07 -5.67 11.97
CA VAL A 330 13.89 -4.34 12.59
C VAL A 330 14.88 -3.35 12.00
N GLN A 331 14.48 -2.08 11.90
CA GLN A 331 15.27 -1.02 11.28
C GLN A 331 15.52 0.14 12.24
N ASP A 332 16.72 0.72 12.16
CA ASP A 332 17.04 2.05 12.68
C ASP A 332 17.90 2.81 11.65
N GLY A 333 17.38 3.92 11.11
CA GLY A 333 18.03 4.65 10.03
C GLY A 333 18.28 3.77 8.79
N ASP A 334 19.53 3.61 8.40
CA ASP A 334 19.95 2.74 7.27
C ASP A 334 20.27 1.30 7.71
N GLU A 335 20.23 1.00 9.01
CA GLU A 335 20.64 -0.30 9.54
C GLU A 335 19.44 -1.21 9.78
N LEU A 336 19.61 -2.50 9.44
CA LEU A 336 18.65 -3.57 9.63
C LEU A 336 19.23 -4.64 10.54
N TYR A 337 18.41 -5.17 11.46
CA TYR A 337 18.79 -6.24 12.37
C TYR A 337 17.84 -7.42 12.22
N VAL A 338 18.40 -8.62 12.13
CA VAL A 338 17.62 -9.84 11.94
C VAL A 338 18.27 -11.03 12.63
N GLY A 339 17.47 -11.76 13.41
CA GLY A 339 17.88 -13.00 14.08
C GLY A 339 17.60 -14.23 13.22
N GLY A 340 18.51 -15.20 13.25
CA GLY A 340 18.37 -16.48 12.56
C GLY A 340 18.22 -17.66 13.52
N TRP A 341 17.70 -18.77 12.98
CA TRP A 341 17.68 -20.07 13.66
C TRP A 341 19.05 -20.73 13.78
N ASP A 342 20.05 -20.19 13.10
CA ASP A 342 21.47 -20.52 13.31
C ASP A 342 22.05 -19.88 14.59
N GLY A 343 21.23 -19.12 15.32
CA GLY A 343 21.62 -18.41 16.54
C GLY A 343 22.47 -17.17 16.29
N THR A 344 22.52 -16.69 15.05
CA THR A 344 23.27 -15.49 14.69
C THR A 344 22.33 -14.28 14.59
N LEU A 345 22.74 -13.16 15.16
CA LEU A 345 22.18 -11.84 14.89
C LEU A 345 22.98 -11.18 13.76
N TYR A 346 22.30 -10.76 12.71
CA TYR A 346 22.87 -10.10 11.55
C TYR A 346 22.53 -8.61 11.57
N ALA A 347 23.52 -7.76 11.26
CA ALA A 347 23.33 -6.35 10.99
C ALA A 347 23.67 -6.04 9.54
N LEU A 348 22.73 -5.42 8.84
CA LEU A 348 22.80 -5.10 7.41
C LEU A 348 22.58 -3.61 7.20
N ASP A 349 22.99 -3.08 6.05
CA ASP A 349 22.41 -1.83 5.55
C ASP A 349 21.09 -2.07 4.79
N SER A 350 20.38 -1.01 4.42
CA SER A 350 19.13 -1.07 3.66
C SER A 350 19.25 -1.68 2.27
N ARG A 351 20.48 -1.94 1.79
CA ARG A 351 20.79 -2.56 0.50
C ARG A 351 21.22 -4.03 0.65
N GLY A 352 21.14 -4.59 1.86
CA GLY A 352 21.48 -5.97 2.16
C GLY A 352 22.97 -6.22 2.38
N ASN A 353 23.82 -5.19 2.49
CA ASN A 353 25.24 -5.39 2.76
C ASN A 353 25.45 -5.72 4.24
N LEU A 354 26.13 -6.82 4.52
CA LEU A 354 26.53 -7.22 5.87
C LEU A 354 27.50 -6.21 6.49
N ARG A 355 27.10 -5.62 7.60
CA ARG A 355 27.95 -4.77 8.45
C ARG A 355 28.69 -5.60 9.47
N TRP A 356 27.94 -6.40 10.24
CA TRP A 356 28.50 -7.35 11.21
C TRP A 356 27.50 -8.49 11.45
N ARG A 357 28.00 -9.58 12.05
CA ARG A 357 27.17 -10.65 12.59
C ARG A 357 27.74 -11.12 13.93
N GLN A 358 26.85 -11.51 14.84
CA GLN A 358 27.23 -12.04 16.15
C GLN A 358 26.53 -13.38 16.38
N ASP A 359 27.31 -14.43 16.51
CA ASP A 359 26.84 -15.75 16.91
C ASP A 359 26.58 -15.77 18.43
N LEU A 360 25.34 -16.08 18.81
CA LEU A 360 24.89 -16.23 20.19
C LEU A 360 24.65 -17.70 20.58
N GLY A 361 24.80 -18.63 19.63
CA GLY A 361 24.75 -20.08 19.83
C GLY A 361 23.35 -20.68 20.03
N GLU A 362 22.29 -19.87 20.00
CA GLU A 362 20.91 -20.28 20.31
C GLU A 362 19.92 -19.55 19.40
N VAL A 363 18.88 -20.25 18.94
CA VAL A 363 17.86 -19.74 18.00
C VAL A 363 17.31 -18.37 18.43
N ILE A 364 17.21 -17.47 17.45
CA ILE A 364 16.60 -16.14 17.59
C ILE A 364 15.43 -16.06 16.61
N ASP A 365 14.20 -16.16 17.13
CA ASP A 365 12.97 -16.07 16.34
C ASP A 365 11.99 -14.98 16.84
N GLY A 366 12.28 -14.36 17.97
CA GLY A 366 11.57 -13.20 18.50
C GLY A 366 12.07 -11.89 17.87
N GLY A 367 11.17 -10.92 17.74
CA GLY A 367 11.53 -9.57 17.29
C GLY A 367 12.49 -8.88 18.26
N ALA A 368 13.54 -8.25 17.71
CA ALA A 368 14.50 -7.48 18.48
C ALA A 368 13.90 -6.14 18.93
N ALA A 369 14.39 -5.60 20.04
CA ALA A 369 14.15 -4.21 20.43
C ALA A 369 15.42 -3.38 20.22
N LEU A 370 15.27 -2.07 19.99
CA LEU A 370 16.37 -1.16 19.70
C LEU A 370 16.36 0.06 20.63
N ASP A 371 17.54 0.60 20.87
CA ASP A 371 17.73 2.00 21.24
C ASP A 371 18.91 2.61 20.46
N GLY A 372 19.28 3.86 20.78
CA GLY A 372 20.34 4.56 20.04
C GLY A 372 21.75 3.97 20.21
N GLU A 373 21.94 2.99 21.09
CA GLU A 373 23.23 2.35 21.36
C GLU A 373 23.18 0.82 21.26
N ASN A 374 22.02 0.19 21.44
CA ASN A 374 21.89 -1.23 21.67
C ASN A 374 20.81 -1.89 20.79
N VAL A 375 21.10 -3.13 20.39
CA VAL A 375 20.10 -4.10 19.94
C VAL A 375 19.90 -5.16 21.01
N TYR A 376 18.65 -5.45 21.32
CA TYR A 376 18.24 -6.43 22.33
C TYR A 376 17.56 -7.61 21.65
N VAL A 377 18.00 -8.82 21.97
CA VAL A 377 17.41 -10.06 21.43
C VAL A 377 17.16 -11.07 22.54
N GLN A 378 16.18 -11.94 22.31
CA GLN A 378 15.86 -13.07 23.17
C GLN A 378 16.16 -14.38 22.44
N THR A 379 16.79 -15.33 23.13
CA THR A 379 17.17 -16.63 22.56
C THR A 379 16.36 -17.77 23.17
N TRP A 380 16.29 -18.91 22.48
CA TRP A 380 15.67 -20.13 23.01
C TRP A 380 16.37 -20.68 24.26
N GLY A 381 17.63 -20.29 24.49
CA GLY A 381 18.39 -20.57 25.72
C GLY A 381 17.85 -19.87 26.98
N ARG A 382 16.73 -19.13 26.89
CA ARG A 382 16.12 -18.33 27.97
C ARG A 382 16.98 -17.17 28.41
N GLN A 383 17.63 -16.54 27.44
CA GLN A 383 18.52 -15.43 27.65
C GLN A 383 18.09 -14.22 26.85
N VAL A 384 18.17 -13.06 27.49
CA VAL A 384 18.12 -11.75 26.84
C VAL A 384 19.53 -11.23 26.74
N VAL A 385 19.90 -10.77 25.55
CA VAL A 385 21.24 -10.28 25.24
C VAL A 385 21.12 -8.86 24.71
N ALA A 386 21.84 -7.92 25.31
CA ALA A 386 22.06 -6.61 24.73
C ALA A 386 23.40 -6.58 24.02
N LEU A 387 23.40 -6.07 22.80
CA LEU A 387 24.59 -5.93 21.98
C LEU A 387 24.74 -4.48 21.57
N ASP A 388 25.99 -4.03 21.48
CA ASP A 388 26.35 -2.77 20.82
C ASP A 388 25.80 -2.75 19.41
N ARG A 389 25.03 -1.71 19.07
CA ARG A 389 24.37 -1.60 17.77
C ARG A 389 25.38 -1.54 16.62
N ASP A 390 26.47 -0.81 16.80
CA ASP A 390 27.40 -0.51 15.71
C ASP A 390 28.39 -1.66 15.43
N HIS A 391 28.71 -2.49 16.44
CA HIS A 391 29.74 -3.54 16.32
C HIS A 391 29.30 -4.95 16.75
N GLY A 392 28.08 -5.11 17.26
CA GLY A 392 27.55 -6.42 17.68
C GLY A 392 28.18 -7.01 18.94
N GLN A 393 28.94 -6.21 19.72
CA GLN A 393 29.58 -6.70 20.94
C GLN A 393 28.56 -6.86 22.06
N VAL A 394 28.54 -8.02 22.72
CA VAL A 394 27.66 -8.25 23.87
C VAL A 394 28.02 -7.31 25.02
N ARG A 395 27.04 -6.52 25.48
CA ARG A 395 27.17 -5.58 26.59
C ARG A 395 26.71 -6.19 27.91
N TRP A 396 25.58 -6.89 27.90
CA TRP A 396 25.08 -7.62 29.07
C TRP A 396 24.20 -8.80 28.66
N ARG A 397 23.99 -9.72 29.61
CA ARG A 397 23.09 -10.88 29.48
C ARG A 397 22.18 -10.97 30.70
N PHE A 398 20.96 -11.42 30.49
CA PHE A 398 19.99 -11.72 31.55
C PHE A 398 19.35 -13.09 31.28
N ASP A 399 19.39 -13.98 32.26
CA ASP A 399 18.81 -15.33 32.17
C ASP A 399 17.55 -15.43 33.03
N TYR A 400 16.53 -16.12 32.54
CA TYR A 400 15.30 -16.40 33.31
C TYR A 400 15.02 -17.90 33.49
N PRO A 401 14.32 -18.31 34.57
CA PRO A 401 14.06 -19.73 34.88
C PRO A 401 13.28 -20.48 33.78
N PRO A 402 13.42 -21.81 33.68
CA PRO A 402 12.69 -22.62 32.71
C PRO A 402 11.21 -22.81 33.11
N SER A 403 10.41 -23.34 32.20
CA SER A 403 9.03 -23.79 32.44
C SER A 403 8.82 -25.21 31.90
N THR A 404 7.80 -25.90 32.41
CA THR A 404 7.42 -27.25 31.98
C THR A 404 6.55 -27.26 30.72
N ALA A 405 6.16 -26.09 30.22
CA ALA A 405 5.37 -25.95 29.00
C ALA A 405 6.29 -25.95 27.78
N ASP A 406 6.33 -27.08 27.08
CA ASP A 406 7.10 -27.28 25.84
C ASP A 406 6.39 -26.62 24.65
N ASP A 407 6.98 -25.57 24.06
CA ASP A 407 7.11 -25.40 22.61
C ASP A 407 8.02 -24.20 22.24
N HIS A 408 8.51 -24.19 21.00
CA HIS A 408 9.63 -23.41 20.49
C HIS A 408 9.29 -22.09 19.74
N ARG A 409 8.65 -21.09 20.37
CA ARG A 409 8.53 -19.73 19.77
C ARG A 409 8.60 -18.60 20.79
N GLN A 410 9.51 -17.65 20.62
CA GLN A 410 9.65 -16.50 21.53
C GLN A 410 8.76 -15.30 21.10
N GLY A 411 8.33 -14.52 22.10
CA GLY A 411 7.75 -13.20 21.84
C GLY A 411 8.83 -12.17 21.48
N GLY A 412 8.44 -11.13 20.74
CA GLY A 412 9.32 -9.99 20.52
C GLY A 412 9.52 -9.16 21.78
N LEU A 413 10.70 -8.56 21.93
CA LEU A 413 10.99 -7.62 23.02
C LEU A 413 10.32 -6.27 22.75
N THR A 414 9.85 -5.60 23.80
CA THR A 414 9.27 -4.26 23.70
C THR A 414 10.02 -3.29 24.59
N ARG A 415 10.46 -2.15 24.06
CA ARG A 415 11.12 -1.10 24.86
C ARG A 415 10.20 0.10 25.08
N VAL A 416 10.09 0.56 26.34
CA VAL A 416 9.37 1.77 26.75
C VAL A 416 10.24 2.61 27.66
N GLY A 417 10.83 3.69 27.13
CA GLY A 417 11.77 4.52 27.88
C GLY A 417 13.02 3.71 28.31
N ASP A 418 13.26 3.58 29.61
CA ASP A 418 14.35 2.75 30.17
C ASP A 418 13.91 1.29 30.40
N LEU A 419 12.64 0.93 30.22
CA LEU A 419 12.17 -0.43 30.44
C LEU A 419 12.33 -1.26 29.16
N LEU A 420 13.04 -2.37 29.28
CA LEU A 420 13.01 -3.46 28.30
C LEU A 420 12.08 -4.56 28.84
N LEU A 421 10.96 -4.76 28.16
CA LEU A 421 9.94 -5.73 28.49
C LEU A 421 10.22 -7.04 27.78
N VAL A 422 10.30 -8.11 28.56
CA VAL A 422 10.66 -9.45 28.10
C VAL A 422 9.46 -10.37 28.32
N PRO A 423 8.68 -10.68 27.26
CA PRO A 423 7.68 -11.73 27.32
C PRO A 423 8.39 -13.07 27.43
N ALA A 424 8.49 -13.62 28.63
CA ALA A 424 9.27 -14.82 28.85
C ALA A 424 8.46 -16.09 28.58
N TRP A 425 9.18 -17.08 28.10
CA TRP A 425 8.66 -18.43 27.87
C TRP A 425 8.08 -19.09 29.14
N ASN A 426 8.50 -18.67 30.33
CA ASN A 426 7.95 -19.21 31.56
C ASN A 426 6.57 -18.65 31.97
N GLY A 427 6.02 -17.71 31.19
CA GLY A 427 4.71 -17.09 31.45
C GLY A 427 4.76 -15.80 32.26
N ALA A 428 5.97 -15.34 32.59
CA ALA A 428 6.20 -14.07 33.26
C ALA A 428 6.57 -12.96 32.28
N LEU A 429 6.10 -11.75 32.53
CA LEU A 429 6.61 -10.53 31.92
C LEU A 429 7.69 -9.96 32.84
N TYR A 430 8.91 -9.86 32.34
CA TYR A 430 10.00 -9.16 33.05
C TYR A 430 10.14 -7.74 32.51
N ALA A 431 10.48 -6.80 33.38
CA ALA A 431 11.00 -5.51 32.96
C ALA A 431 12.42 -5.34 33.46
N LEU A 432 13.34 -5.10 32.53
CA LEU A 432 14.75 -4.84 32.80
C LEU A 432 15.04 -3.36 32.56
N ALA A 433 16.03 -2.82 33.26
CA ALA A 433 16.66 -1.57 32.86
C ALA A 433 17.40 -1.82 31.53
N ALA A 434 17.01 -1.15 30.44
CA ALA A 434 17.54 -1.39 29.11
C ALA A 434 19.07 -1.25 29.09
N LYS A 435 19.61 -0.23 29.79
CA LYS A 435 21.04 0.04 29.80
C LYS A 435 21.89 -1.03 30.51
N SER A 436 21.41 -1.62 31.60
CA SER A 436 22.21 -2.50 32.47
C SER A 436 21.76 -3.96 32.49
N GLY A 437 20.55 -4.26 32.02
CA GLY A 437 19.92 -5.57 32.16
C GLY A 437 19.42 -5.86 33.57
N GLU A 438 19.49 -4.90 34.50
CA GLU A 438 19.04 -5.08 35.87
C GLU A 438 17.52 -5.28 35.93
N LEU A 439 17.08 -6.32 36.64
CA LEU A 439 15.66 -6.59 36.84
C LEU A 439 15.00 -5.48 37.66
N ARG A 440 13.99 -4.83 37.06
CA ARG A 440 13.14 -3.83 37.73
C ARG A 440 11.97 -4.49 38.44
N TRP A 441 11.24 -5.34 37.70
CA TRP A 441 10.11 -6.09 38.22
C TRP A 441 9.83 -7.32 37.35
N VAL A 442 9.07 -8.26 37.92
CA VAL A 442 8.54 -9.43 37.23
C VAL A 442 7.06 -9.57 37.56
N ARG A 443 6.25 -9.93 36.56
CA ARG A 443 4.83 -10.19 36.71
C ARG A 443 4.46 -11.53 36.07
N GLU A 444 3.96 -12.45 36.90
CA GLU A 444 3.34 -13.67 36.42
C GLU A 444 2.02 -13.36 35.70
N ILE A 445 1.92 -13.75 34.43
CA ILE A 445 0.73 -13.55 33.61
C ILE A 445 -0.01 -14.88 33.44
N GLY A 446 0.68 -15.92 32.97
CA GLY A 446 0.06 -17.22 32.70
C GLY A 446 1.05 -18.25 32.20
N ARG A 447 0.79 -18.78 31.00
CA ARG A 447 1.63 -19.75 30.28
C ARG A 447 2.49 -19.02 29.24
N PRO A 448 3.39 -19.70 28.48
CA PRO A 448 4.40 -19.03 27.68
C PRO A 448 3.89 -17.80 26.92
N LEU A 449 4.59 -16.68 27.08
CA LEU A 449 4.29 -15.43 26.39
C LEU A 449 4.98 -15.45 25.03
N ARG A 450 4.20 -15.57 23.95
CA ARG A 450 4.71 -15.87 22.59
C ARG A 450 4.72 -14.69 21.65
N CYS A 451 4.31 -13.55 22.15
CA CYS A 451 4.14 -12.34 21.38
C CYS A 451 4.59 -11.14 22.20
N ALA A 452 4.83 -10.04 21.51
CA ALA A 452 5.26 -8.81 22.15
C ALA A 452 4.10 -8.21 22.98
N PRO A 453 4.37 -7.58 24.13
CA PRO A 453 3.41 -6.71 24.78
C PRO A 453 3.05 -5.51 23.89
N ALA A 454 1.77 -5.18 23.81
CA ALA A 454 1.30 -3.95 23.18
C ALA A 454 1.27 -2.79 24.18
N VAL A 455 1.63 -1.58 23.77
CA VAL A 455 1.82 -0.43 24.68
C VAL A 455 0.88 0.71 24.29
N ALA A 456 0.02 1.13 25.21
CA ALA A 456 -0.83 2.29 25.04
C ALA A 456 -0.72 3.21 26.26
N GLY A 457 0.00 4.33 26.11
CA GLY A 457 0.32 5.23 27.22
C GLY A 457 1.07 4.48 28.32
N GLU A 458 0.53 4.46 29.54
CA GLU A 458 1.11 3.76 30.70
C GLU A 458 0.61 2.31 30.88
N ARG A 459 -0.13 1.78 29.91
CA ARG A 459 -0.69 0.42 29.96
C ARG A 459 0.01 -0.51 28.97
N LEU A 460 0.32 -1.70 29.44
CA LEU A 460 0.84 -2.84 28.69
C LEU A 460 -0.27 -3.88 28.56
N TYR A 461 -0.55 -4.34 27.34
CA TYR A 461 -1.46 -5.46 27.10
C TYR A 461 -0.66 -6.69 26.72
N VAL A 462 -0.85 -7.75 27.49
CA VAL A 462 -0.03 -8.96 27.45
C VAL A 462 -0.92 -10.16 27.20
N ALA A 463 -0.62 -10.90 26.15
CA ALA A 463 -1.32 -12.11 25.76
C ALA A 463 -0.49 -13.35 26.11
N SER A 464 -1.17 -14.37 26.64
CA SER A 464 -0.58 -15.62 27.12
C SER A 464 -1.11 -16.83 26.35
N GLY A 465 -0.26 -17.85 26.20
CA GLY A 465 -0.59 -19.11 25.55
C GLY A 465 -1.67 -19.94 26.24
N ASP A 466 -2.13 -19.57 27.44
CA ASP A 466 -3.31 -20.18 28.09
C ASP A 466 -4.63 -19.43 27.82
N GLY A 467 -4.60 -18.37 27.03
CA GLY A 467 -5.79 -17.56 26.74
C GLY A 467 -5.92 -16.33 27.64
N THR A 468 -4.99 -16.07 28.56
CA THR A 468 -5.04 -14.87 29.41
C THR A 468 -4.65 -13.62 28.61
N LEU A 469 -5.53 -12.61 28.60
CA LEU A 469 -5.20 -11.23 28.26
C LEU A 469 -5.12 -10.42 29.55
N ALA A 470 -3.99 -9.76 29.80
CA ALA A 470 -3.79 -8.92 30.98
C ALA A 470 -3.41 -7.49 30.59
N ALA A 471 -3.95 -6.51 31.32
CA ALA A 471 -3.41 -5.15 31.33
C ALA A 471 -2.52 -4.94 32.55
N VAL A 472 -1.33 -4.41 32.33
CA VAL A 472 -0.29 -4.19 33.35
C VAL A 472 0.21 -2.75 33.23
N GLY A 473 0.44 -2.07 34.35
CA GLY A 473 1.11 -0.77 34.36
C GLY A 473 2.60 -0.89 34.03
N LEU A 474 3.24 0.22 33.65
CA LEU A 474 4.71 0.25 33.44
C LEU A 474 5.53 -0.09 34.71
N ASP A 475 4.91 0.04 35.88
CA ASP A 475 5.45 -0.36 37.19
C ASP A 475 5.28 -1.86 37.51
N GLY A 476 4.65 -2.62 36.60
CA GLY A 476 4.36 -4.04 36.77
C GLY A 476 3.07 -4.33 37.55
N THR A 477 2.27 -3.31 37.89
CA THR A 477 0.99 -3.49 38.58
C THR A 477 -0.04 -4.12 37.64
N LEU A 478 -0.65 -5.24 38.02
CA LEU A 478 -1.76 -5.83 37.26
C LEU A 478 -3.01 -4.95 37.41
N LEU A 479 -3.53 -4.43 36.31
CA LEU A 479 -4.72 -3.57 36.29
C LEU A 479 -5.99 -4.42 36.16
N TRP A 480 -6.02 -5.31 35.16
CA TRP A 480 -7.12 -6.25 34.93
C TRP A 480 -6.65 -7.46 34.14
N ARG A 481 -7.48 -8.52 34.11
CA ARG A 481 -7.27 -9.70 33.26
C ARG A 481 -8.59 -10.30 32.78
N VAL A 482 -8.56 -10.86 31.58
CA VAL A 482 -9.66 -11.59 30.96
C VAL A 482 -9.12 -12.94 30.47
N ASN A 483 -9.86 -14.01 30.71
CA ASN A 483 -9.49 -15.36 30.27
C ASN A 483 -10.32 -15.77 29.06
N HIS A 484 -9.64 -16.16 28.00
CA HIS A 484 -10.23 -16.74 26.81
C HIS A 484 -10.23 -18.27 26.88
N GLY A 485 -11.07 -18.90 26.06
CA GLY A 485 -11.17 -20.38 26.00
C GLY A 485 -10.10 -21.02 25.12
N SER A 486 -9.24 -20.22 24.50
CA SER A 486 -8.24 -20.64 23.51
C SER A 486 -6.96 -19.81 23.65
N PRO A 487 -5.78 -20.37 23.33
CA PRO A 487 -4.50 -19.65 23.40
C PRO A 487 -4.51 -18.32 22.64
N LEU A 488 -3.86 -17.30 23.22
CA LEU A 488 -3.54 -16.05 22.53
C LEU A 488 -2.05 -16.10 22.13
N LEU A 489 -1.80 -16.27 20.82
CA LEU A 489 -0.45 -16.50 20.28
C LEU A 489 0.12 -15.31 19.52
N ALA A 490 -0.73 -14.37 19.12
CA ALA A 490 -0.35 -13.20 18.34
C ALA A 490 -0.35 -11.94 19.21
N THR A 491 0.50 -10.98 18.84
CA THR A 491 0.61 -9.69 19.52
C THR A 491 -0.75 -8.99 19.55
N PRO A 492 -1.23 -8.49 20.71
CA PRO A 492 -2.43 -7.65 20.76
C PRO A 492 -2.26 -6.42 19.87
N ALA A 493 -3.28 -6.11 19.08
CA ALA A 493 -3.33 -4.87 18.32
C ALA A 493 -4.00 -3.77 19.15
N LEU A 494 -3.74 -2.50 18.82
CA LEU A 494 -4.41 -1.37 19.46
C LEU A 494 -5.44 -0.78 18.50
N ALA A 495 -6.70 -0.80 18.92
CA ALA A 495 -7.78 -0.06 18.27
C ALA A 495 -8.10 1.19 19.10
N GLU A 496 -8.98 2.05 18.57
CA GLU A 496 -9.38 3.27 19.27
C GLU A 496 -9.92 2.94 20.67
N GLY A 497 -9.15 3.26 21.72
CA GLY A 497 -9.55 3.10 23.11
C GLY A 497 -9.35 1.72 23.76
N GLY A 498 -8.62 0.77 23.16
CA GLY A 498 -8.24 -0.48 23.85
C GLY A 498 -7.62 -1.57 22.98
N PRO A 499 -7.31 -2.75 23.57
CA PRO A 499 -6.65 -3.84 22.87
C PRO A 499 -7.64 -4.69 22.06
N LEU A 500 -7.12 -5.26 20.98
CA LEU A 500 -7.79 -6.21 20.11
C LEU A 500 -6.93 -7.48 20.01
N VAL A 501 -7.53 -8.63 20.30
CA VAL A 501 -6.84 -9.92 20.37
C VAL A 501 -7.54 -10.98 19.54
N VAL A 502 -6.74 -11.93 19.03
CA VAL A 502 -7.23 -13.08 18.29
C VAL A 502 -6.87 -14.37 19.02
N GLU A 503 -7.89 -15.20 19.25
CA GLU A 503 -7.74 -16.55 19.76
C GLU A 503 -7.26 -17.52 18.69
N ARG A 504 -6.47 -18.53 19.07
CA ARG A 504 -6.05 -19.59 18.15
C ARG A 504 -7.21 -20.27 17.44
N ALA A 505 -8.36 -20.37 18.11
CA ALA A 505 -9.60 -20.92 17.55
C ALA A 505 -10.28 -20.04 16.49
N GLY A 506 -9.78 -18.83 16.21
CA GLY A 506 -10.34 -17.94 15.20
C GLY A 506 -11.37 -16.94 15.72
N ARG A 507 -11.32 -16.57 16.99
CA ARG A 507 -12.20 -15.54 17.57
C ARG A 507 -11.45 -14.25 17.78
N LEU A 508 -11.89 -13.19 17.12
CA LEU A 508 -11.38 -11.83 17.25
C LEU A 508 -12.21 -11.05 18.27
N SER A 509 -11.59 -10.43 19.26
CA SER A 509 -12.28 -9.66 20.31
C SER A 509 -11.61 -8.31 20.53
N ALA A 510 -12.41 -7.24 20.59
CA ALA A 510 -11.95 -5.89 20.92
C ALA A 510 -12.47 -5.47 22.29
N TYR A 511 -11.59 -4.86 23.08
CA TYR A 511 -11.86 -4.40 24.44
C TYR A 511 -11.68 -2.88 24.53
N ASP A 512 -12.31 -2.27 25.54
CA ASP A 512 -11.88 -0.96 26.00
C ASP A 512 -10.61 -1.07 26.87
N ALA A 513 -10.07 0.09 27.26
CA ALA A 513 -8.86 0.19 28.06
C ALA A 513 -9.03 -0.42 29.47
N ASP A 514 -10.25 -0.59 29.96
CA ASP A 514 -10.57 -1.09 31.29
C ASP A 514 -10.97 -2.59 31.27
N GLY A 515 -10.90 -3.23 30.10
CA GLY A 515 -11.08 -4.66 29.92
C GLY A 515 -12.53 -5.08 29.63
N HIS A 516 -13.44 -4.15 29.33
CA HIS A 516 -14.79 -4.49 28.90
C HIS A 516 -14.82 -4.83 27.41
N LEU A 517 -15.47 -5.95 27.08
CA LEU A 517 -15.66 -6.38 25.70
C LEU A 517 -16.56 -5.38 24.95
N ARG A 518 -16.07 -4.86 23.82
CA ARG A 518 -16.83 -3.98 22.92
C ARG A 518 -17.55 -4.75 21.84
N TRP A 519 -16.81 -5.61 21.13
CA TRP A 519 -17.35 -6.46 20.10
C TRP A 519 -16.50 -7.72 19.95
N ARG A 520 -17.09 -8.75 19.33
CA ARG A 520 -16.41 -9.99 18.97
C ARG A 520 -16.83 -10.49 17.59
N ARG A 521 -15.93 -11.19 16.91
CA ARG A 521 -16.17 -11.81 15.60
C ARG A 521 -15.57 -13.21 15.54
N GLU A 522 -16.40 -14.19 15.17
CA GLU A 522 -15.94 -15.52 14.80
C GLU A 522 -15.49 -15.50 13.33
N LEU A 523 -14.24 -15.88 13.08
CA LEU A 523 -13.66 -15.98 11.73
C LEU A 523 -13.88 -17.37 11.13
N GLY A 524 -14.12 -18.38 11.98
CA GLY A 524 -14.36 -19.76 11.55
C GLY A 524 -13.09 -20.52 11.11
N GLU A 525 -11.90 -19.94 11.32
CA GLU A 525 -10.62 -20.51 10.90
C GLU A 525 -9.56 -20.31 11.99
N PRO A 526 -8.65 -21.28 12.21
CA PRO A 526 -7.59 -21.10 13.19
C PRO A 526 -6.69 -19.92 12.86
N CYS A 527 -6.19 -19.25 13.90
CA CYS A 527 -5.20 -18.19 13.81
C CYS A 527 -3.96 -18.63 14.61
N TYR A 528 -2.75 -18.30 14.14
CA TYR A 528 -1.53 -18.59 14.90
C TYR A 528 -0.83 -17.29 15.27
N TYR A 529 0.25 -16.95 14.58
CA TYR A 529 1.17 -15.90 15.00
C TYR A 529 0.96 -14.56 14.28
N ALA A 530 0.16 -14.54 13.20
CA ALA A 530 -0.20 -13.33 12.49
C ALA A 530 -1.05 -12.43 13.39
N ALA A 531 -0.50 -11.27 13.76
CA ALA A 531 -1.21 -10.29 14.56
C ALA A 531 -2.25 -9.54 13.72
N PRO A 532 -3.37 -9.09 14.32
CA PRO A 532 -4.24 -8.13 13.68
C PRO A 532 -3.50 -6.82 13.43
N LEU A 533 -3.67 -6.24 12.25
CA LEU A 533 -3.18 -4.91 11.90
C LEU A 533 -4.34 -3.92 11.93
N VAL A 534 -4.24 -2.86 12.73
CA VAL A 534 -5.24 -1.80 12.79
C VAL A 534 -4.72 -0.57 12.06
N ALA A 535 -5.44 -0.10 11.04
CA ALA A 535 -5.10 1.10 10.29
C ALA A 535 -6.34 1.68 9.61
N ASP A 536 -6.42 3.01 9.54
CA ASP A 536 -7.46 3.76 8.82
C ASP A 536 -8.90 3.31 9.14
N GLY A 537 -9.18 3.06 10.43
CA GLY A 537 -10.50 2.61 10.89
C GLY A 537 -10.85 1.16 10.54
N ALA A 538 -9.90 0.38 10.02
CA ALA A 538 -10.06 -1.03 9.68
C ALA A 538 -9.12 -1.95 10.48
N VAL A 539 -9.50 -3.22 10.57
CA VAL A 539 -8.69 -4.32 11.09
C VAL A 539 -8.40 -5.28 9.95
N TYR A 540 -7.14 -5.55 9.69
CA TYR A 540 -6.67 -6.55 8.74
C TYR A 540 -6.11 -7.75 9.50
N LEU A 541 -6.53 -8.96 9.16
CA LEU A 541 -6.08 -10.16 9.84
C LEU A 541 -6.07 -11.35 8.87
N ALA A 542 -4.95 -12.07 8.86
CA ALA A 542 -4.80 -13.28 8.07
C ALA A 542 -4.88 -14.52 8.95
N THR A 543 -5.51 -15.57 8.44
CA THR A 543 -5.75 -16.82 9.17
C THR A 543 -4.80 -17.93 8.73
N ALA A 544 -4.72 -18.98 9.53
CA ALA A 544 -4.01 -20.21 9.19
C ALA A 544 -4.70 -21.01 8.07
N GLY A 545 -5.95 -20.70 7.75
CA GLY A 545 -6.68 -21.28 6.62
C GLY A 545 -6.44 -20.56 5.29
N GLY A 546 -5.63 -19.50 5.27
CA GLY A 546 -5.28 -18.77 4.05
C GLY A 546 -6.31 -17.71 3.65
N THR A 547 -7.09 -17.22 4.62
CA THR A 547 -8.04 -16.12 4.40
C THR A 547 -7.52 -14.83 5.01
N LEU A 548 -7.45 -13.77 4.21
CA LEU A 548 -7.22 -12.41 4.66
C LEU A 548 -8.56 -11.69 4.86
N TRP A 549 -8.75 -11.09 6.02
CA TRP A 549 -9.98 -10.40 6.41
C TRP A 549 -9.72 -8.91 6.56
N LYS A 550 -10.68 -8.09 6.10
CA LYS A 550 -10.80 -6.68 6.48
C LYS A 550 -12.11 -6.48 7.24
N LEU A 551 -12.03 -5.89 8.42
CA LEU A 551 -13.18 -5.57 9.26
C LEU A 551 -13.17 -4.09 9.62
N ASN A 552 -14.34 -3.52 9.92
CA ASN A 552 -14.43 -2.22 10.56
C ASN A 552 -13.89 -2.32 12.00
N ALA A 553 -12.96 -1.44 12.38
CA ALA A 553 -12.29 -1.49 13.69
C ALA A 553 -13.21 -1.16 14.87
N VAL A 554 -14.27 -0.39 14.64
CA VAL A 554 -15.21 0.07 15.67
C VAL A 554 -16.29 -0.97 15.93
N THR A 555 -16.80 -1.63 14.88
CA THR A 555 -17.97 -2.52 14.98
C THR A 555 -17.63 -4.01 14.84
N GLY A 556 -16.46 -4.35 14.27
CA GLY A 556 -16.12 -5.72 13.90
C GLY A 556 -16.99 -6.30 12.78
N THR A 557 -17.65 -5.43 11.99
CA THR A 557 -18.35 -5.85 10.76
C THR A 557 -17.33 -6.19 9.68
N VAL A 558 -17.54 -7.30 8.99
CA VAL A 558 -16.66 -7.71 7.89
C VAL A 558 -16.91 -6.80 6.70
N ILE A 559 -15.87 -6.15 6.20
CA ILE A 559 -15.91 -5.31 4.99
C ILE A 559 -15.68 -6.20 3.78
N TRP A 560 -14.59 -6.98 3.78
CA TRP A 560 -14.34 -8.02 2.79
C TRP A 560 -13.48 -9.14 3.40
N ARG A 561 -13.45 -10.29 2.72
CA ARG A 561 -12.47 -11.36 2.97
C ARG A 561 -11.99 -11.92 1.64
N ARG A 562 -10.72 -12.32 1.60
CA ARG A 562 -10.08 -12.93 0.43
C ARG A 562 -9.50 -14.28 0.85
N ALA A 563 -10.04 -15.34 0.28
CA ALA A 563 -9.46 -16.69 0.43
C ALA A 563 -8.37 -16.93 -0.63
N GLY A 564 -7.68 -18.07 -0.54
CA GLY A 564 -6.74 -18.51 -1.56
C GLY A 564 -5.30 -18.05 -1.37
N LEU A 565 -4.92 -17.63 -0.15
CA LEU A 565 -3.52 -17.60 0.28
C LEU A 565 -3.12 -18.99 0.80
N GLY A 566 -1.82 -19.23 0.95
CA GLY A 566 -1.33 -20.29 1.83
C GLY A 566 -1.58 -19.97 3.30
N PRO A 567 -1.31 -20.89 4.25
CA PRO A 567 -1.46 -20.61 5.68
C PRO A 567 -0.61 -19.40 6.10
N VAL A 568 -1.21 -18.37 6.72
CA VAL A 568 -0.50 -17.11 7.01
C VAL A 568 -0.13 -17.01 8.48
N TYR A 569 1.18 -17.00 8.77
CA TYR A 569 1.72 -16.81 10.13
C TYR A 569 2.49 -15.48 10.29
N ALA A 570 2.83 -14.80 9.18
CA ALA A 570 3.39 -13.47 9.20
C ALA A 570 2.31 -12.42 9.46
N THR A 571 2.64 -11.39 10.23
CA THR A 571 1.75 -10.23 10.41
C THR A 571 1.73 -9.40 9.11
N PRO A 572 0.55 -9.05 8.56
CA PRO A 572 0.44 -8.17 7.40
C PRO A 572 1.05 -6.79 7.66
N THR A 573 1.60 -6.18 6.60
CA THR A 573 2.11 -4.79 6.65
C THR A 573 1.37 -3.92 5.67
N LEU A 574 0.87 -2.76 6.13
CA LEU A 574 0.23 -1.75 5.28
C LEU A 574 1.27 -0.77 4.76
N HIS A 575 1.27 -0.53 3.46
CA HIS A 575 2.05 0.53 2.82
C HIS A 575 1.31 1.04 1.58
N ASP A 576 1.12 2.37 1.49
CA ASP A 576 0.52 3.05 0.34
C ASP A 576 -0.78 2.42 -0.19
N GLY A 577 -1.73 2.11 0.72
CA GLY A 577 -3.01 1.51 0.36
C GLY A 577 -2.93 0.04 -0.06
N ARG A 578 -1.82 -0.65 0.22
CA ARG A 578 -1.64 -2.07 -0.07
C ARG A 578 -1.14 -2.83 1.14
N LEU A 579 -1.54 -4.09 1.23
CA LEU A 579 -1.10 -5.06 2.24
C LEU A 579 -0.04 -5.96 1.64
N LEU A 580 1.07 -6.10 2.35
CA LEU A 580 2.08 -7.12 2.12
C LEU A 580 1.81 -8.29 3.08
N VAL A 581 1.64 -9.48 2.53
CA VAL A 581 1.31 -10.69 3.31
C VAL A 581 2.21 -11.82 2.85
N GLY A 582 3.06 -12.32 3.75
CA GLY A 582 3.85 -13.53 3.52
C GLY A 582 3.12 -14.77 4.02
N ASP A 583 3.07 -15.82 3.21
CA ASP A 583 2.43 -17.09 3.58
C ASP A 583 3.42 -18.25 3.76
N ASN A 584 2.92 -19.37 4.30
CA ASN A 584 3.71 -20.57 4.53
C ASN A 584 3.99 -21.41 3.28
N ASP A 585 3.37 -21.07 2.14
CA ASP A 585 3.70 -21.68 0.83
C ASP A 585 4.89 -20.97 0.16
N GLY A 586 5.41 -19.92 0.81
CA GLY A 586 6.58 -19.18 0.36
C GLY A 586 6.23 -18.04 -0.59
N VAL A 587 5.00 -17.52 -0.53
CA VAL A 587 4.53 -16.45 -1.39
C VAL A 587 4.36 -15.16 -0.59
N LEU A 588 5.00 -14.09 -1.05
CA LEU A 588 4.73 -12.73 -0.64
C LEU A 588 3.66 -12.15 -1.56
N HIS A 589 2.52 -11.80 -1.01
CA HIS A 589 1.39 -11.20 -1.73
C HIS A 589 1.36 -9.70 -1.52
N LEU A 590 1.04 -8.95 -2.57
CA LEU A 590 0.65 -7.54 -2.51
C LEU A 590 -0.85 -7.45 -2.79
N ILE A 591 -1.62 -6.97 -1.82
CA ILE A 591 -3.09 -6.96 -1.89
C ILE A 591 -3.61 -5.54 -1.74
N GLY A 592 -4.52 -5.10 -2.60
CA GLY A 592 -5.17 -3.80 -2.46
C GLY A 592 -6.05 -3.76 -1.20
N VAL A 593 -5.86 -2.77 -0.32
CA VAL A 593 -6.61 -2.72 0.95
C VAL A 593 -8.10 -2.49 0.76
N ASP A 594 -8.48 -1.99 -0.42
CA ASP A 594 -9.85 -1.58 -0.74
C ASP A 594 -10.64 -2.70 -1.38
N SER A 595 -10.02 -3.38 -2.36
CA SER A 595 -10.63 -4.48 -3.10
C SER A 595 -10.42 -5.84 -2.47
N GLY A 596 -9.37 -6.00 -1.67
CA GLY A 596 -8.90 -7.33 -1.27
C GLY A 596 -8.29 -8.13 -2.43
N GLU A 597 -8.06 -7.51 -3.59
CA GLU A 597 -7.48 -8.18 -4.74
C GLU A 597 -5.96 -8.24 -4.65
N GLU A 598 -5.42 -9.36 -5.12
CA GLU A 598 -3.98 -9.48 -5.30
C GLU A 598 -3.54 -8.71 -6.53
N VAL A 599 -2.65 -7.77 -6.28
CA VAL A 599 -2.03 -6.90 -7.26
C VAL A 599 -0.77 -7.56 -7.84
N ALA A 600 0.03 -8.19 -6.99
CA ALA A 600 1.27 -8.85 -7.36
C ALA A 600 1.60 -9.96 -6.35
N ASN A 601 2.45 -10.90 -6.74
CA ASN A 601 3.04 -11.86 -5.83
C ASN A 601 4.51 -12.13 -6.16
N TRP A 602 5.25 -12.65 -5.18
CA TRP A 602 6.64 -13.07 -5.30
C TRP A 602 6.86 -14.36 -4.54
N THR A 603 7.40 -15.39 -5.21
CA THR A 603 7.58 -16.71 -4.61
C THR A 603 9.05 -16.97 -4.29
N VAL A 604 9.30 -17.48 -3.09
CA VAL A 604 10.60 -17.93 -2.61
C VAL A 604 10.56 -19.41 -2.22
N GLY A 605 11.69 -19.99 -1.82
CA GLY A 605 11.83 -21.43 -1.65
C GLY A 605 11.24 -22.02 -0.35
N GLY A 606 10.62 -21.21 0.51
CA GLY A 606 10.12 -21.64 1.81
C GLY A 606 9.22 -20.62 2.49
N ALA A 607 8.52 -21.06 3.54
CA ALA A 607 7.55 -20.27 4.28
C ALA A 607 8.07 -18.89 4.69
N ILE A 608 7.22 -17.86 4.52
CA ILE A 608 7.49 -16.50 4.98
C ILE A 608 6.71 -16.28 6.28
N GLN A 609 7.41 -16.36 7.41
CA GLN A 609 6.83 -16.12 8.74
C GLN A 609 7.30 -14.82 9.38
N SER A 610 8.37 -14.21 8.86
CA SER A 610 8.76 -12.85 9.20
C SER A 610 7.72 -11.88 8.63
N PRO A 611 7.20 -10.94 9.43
CA PRO A 611 6.47 -9.79 8.90
C PRO A 611 7.31 -9.06 7.84
N PRO A 612 6.73 -8.71 6.67
CA PRO A 612 7.43 -7.90 5.68
C PRO A 612 7.67 -6.48 6.22
N LEU A 613 8.89 -5.97 6.05
CA LEU A 613 9.27 -4.60 6.41
C LEU A 613 9.39 -3.75 5.14
N VAL A 614 8.83 -2.55 5.14
CA VAL A 614 9.00 -1.62 4.01
C VAL A 614 10.04 -0.56 4.35
N VAL A 615 11.08 -0.44 3.51
CA VAL A 615 12.18 0.51 3.67
C VAL A 615 12.36 1.29 2.37
N GLY A 616 11.88 2.54 2.36
CA GLY A 616 11.86 3.34 1.13
C GLY A 616 10.99 2.68 0.06
N ASP A 617 11.60 2.22 -1.02
CA ASP A 617 10.92 1.50 -2.11
C ASP A 617 11.12 -0.02 -2.07
N GLN A 618 11.76 -0.54 -1.02
CA GLN A 618 12.02 -1.97 -0.85
C GLN A 618 11.07 -2.61 0.17
N VAL A 619 10.76 -3.87 -0.07
CA VAL A 619 10.13 -4.79 0.87
C VAL A 619 11.17 -5.83 1.27
N ILE A 620 11.40 -5.96 2.58
CA ILE A 620 12.43 -6.81 3.18
C ILE A 620 11.75 -7.84 4.07
N PHE A 621 12.11 -9.12 3.91
CA PHE A 621 11.53 -10.19 4.71
C PHE A 621 12.46 -11.40 4.84
N GLY A 622 12.39 -12.09 5.97
CA GLY A 622 13.00 -13.39 6.18
C GLY A 622 12.11 -14.55 5.71
N ALA A 623 12.72 -15.65 5.26
CA ALA A 623 12.00 -16.86 4.89
C ALA A 623 12.72 -18.13 5.37
N ARG A 624 11.97 -19.25 5.38
CA ARG A 624 12.48 -20.58 5.75
C ARG A 624 13.26 -21.28 4.64
N ASP A 625 13.58 -20.59 3.55
CA ASP A 625 14.64 -20.99 2.62
C ASP A 625 16.05 -20.62 3.12
N GLY A 626 16.14 -20.06 4.34
CA GLY A 626 17.40 -19.68 4.97
C GLY A 626 17.96 -18.37 4.43
N ARG A 627 17.07 -17.45 4.01
CA ARG A 627 17.48 -16.17 3.43
C ARG A 627 16.68 -14.99 3.96
N VAL A 628 17.32 -13.83 3.89
CA VAL A 628 16.68 -12.53 3.93
C VAL A 628 16.59 -12.01 2.50
N HIS A 629 15.40 -11.60 2.09
CA HIS A 629 15.10 -11.12 0.75
C HIS A 629 14.83 -9.62 0.79
N GLY A 630 15.42 -8.88 -0.14
CA GLY A 630 15.03 -7.51 -0.47
C GLY A 630 14.44 -7.48 -1.87
N VAL A 631 13.16 -7.15 -1.99
CA VAL A 631 12.46 -6.97 -3.27
C VAL A 631 11.97 -5.55 -3.42
N ARG A 632 11.77 -5.09 -4.64
CA ARG A 632 11.18 -3.78 -4.94
C ARG A 632 9.89 -3.98 -5.72
N LEU A 633 8.92 -3.11 -5.44
CA LEU A 633 7.74 -2.97 -6.27
C LEU A 633 8.08 -2.07 -7.46
N GLU A 634 8.06 -2.64 -8.66
CA GLU A 634 8.16 -1.89 -9.90
C GLU A 634 6.84 -2.02 -10.64
N ARG A 635 6.42 -0.95 -11.30
CA ARG A 635 5.25 -1.03 -12.16
C ARG A 635 5.67 -1.68 -13.48
N ALA A 636 4.92 -2.68 -13.96
CA ALA A 636 5.26 -3.45 -15.13
C ALA A 636 5.45 -2.53 -16.34
N GLU A 637 6.60 -2.63 -17.01
CA GLU A 637 6.81 -1.89 -18.26
C GLU A 637 5.79 -2.39 -19.28
N ALA A 638 5.07 -1.45 -19.91
CA ALA A 638 4.19 -1.78 -21.01
C ALA A 638 5.02 -2.49 -22.09
N THR A 639 4.78 -3.77 -22.33
CA THR A 639 5.33 -4.46 -23.50
C THR A 639 4.79 -3.73 -24.72
N VAL A 640 5.60 -2.84 -25.30
CA VAL A 640 5.30 -2.20 -26.57
C VAL A 640 5.31 -3.32 -27.60
N GLY A 641 4.12 -3.85 -27.88
CA GLY A 641 3.91 -4.82 -28.94
C GLY A 641 4.43 -4.25 -30.25
N ARG A 642 5.36 -4.95 -30.88
CA ARG A 642 5.77 -4.72 -32.26
C ARG A 642 4.68 -5.10 -33.23
#